data_AF-A0A971UVE0-F1
#
_entry.id   AF-A0A971UVE0-F1
#
_cell.length_a   1.000
_cell.length_b   1.000
_cell.length_c   1.000
_cell.angle_alpha   90.00
_cell.angle_beta   90.00
_cell.angle_gamma   90.00
#
_symmetry.space_group_name_H-M   'P 1'
#
loop_
_entity.id
_entity.type
_entity.pdbx_description
1 polymer ?
#
loop_
_entity_poly.entity_id
_entity_poly.type
_entity_poly.pdbx_seq_one_letter_code
_entity_poly.pdbx_strand_id
1 'polypeptide(L)'
;VGANRSAIEIIGNNTDLYVQAYFEYDARKSGGLTISHLRFGETPIRKPYTVNKADFIACHNQSYVSKYDLLAGIKKGGKFLLNCTWNEEELEDHLPASLKRAIANNDVEFYTINAVDIAKEIGLGGRINMIMQAAFFKLTEIIPAEMASKYLKEAVIESYGHKGQDIVDMNCLAIDKGFNSIKKIDVPESWKGAEDSVPEKKEDVPEFIEKVIFTMNRQEGDKLPVSAFVGREDGSFPLGATAYEKREIAIEVPYWDPEKCIQCNQCSFVCPHAVIRPILLTEEELENAPEGFVSKPANGLKGYKYHLAISAQDCTGCGSCVSVCPAKEKAIKMKPLEKNREQFIKNWDYVKNIPTKELPNKQVRTVRGSQFCKPLLEFSGACAGCGETPYAKLVTQLFGDRMMISNAAGCSTVWGGSPSVSYTTNEKGHGPAWGFSLFEDNAEYGFGMYLGVKKIRESIKKKALEAIERGVSPRVKEALEEWIEGFDKAEGTRERADKLTKVLEEEKGDNELLNTIYDNRDYFIKRSHWIFGGDGWAYYIGYGGLDHVLASGEDINVLVFDTEVYSNTGGQSSKATPTAAIAEFASSGKTTRKKDLGLMAMSYGYVYVAQVAMGADMNQTLKAIMEAESYPGPSLIIAYCPCVNHGIKAGMGKSQIQAKNAVEAGYWTLYRYNPQLEKEGKNPFILDSKEPTKSFRDFLLSEVRYASLYNKFPHEAEELFKKAEADARYRYEKYLEMARREGSTLVTSES
;
A
#
# COMPACT_ATOMS: atom_id res chain seq x y z
N VAL A 1 -9.34 -20.52 -0.29
CA VAL A 1 -10.24 -20.40 -1.46
C VAL A 1 -9.91 -21.38 -2.59
N GLY A 2 -8.73 -21.35 -3.22
CA GLY A 2 -8.43 -22.26 -4.35
C GLY A 2 -8.65 -23.75 -4.03
N ALA A 3 -8.17 -24.20 -2.86
CA ALA A 3 -8.45 -25.55 -2.34
C ALA A 3 -9.95 -25.86 -2.17
N ASN A 4 -10.77 -24.88 -1.80
CA ASN A 4 -12.22 -25.08 -1.66
C ASN A 4 -12.90 -25.25 -3.02
N ARG A 5 -12.46 -24.53 -4.06
CA ARG A 5 -12.94 -24.74 -5.43
C ARG A 5 -12.59 -26.15 -5.92
N SER A 6 -11.35 -26.59 -5.71
CA SER A 6 -10.93 -27.95 -6.01
C SER A 6 -11.73 -29.00 -5.23
N ALA A 7 -11.99 -28.78 -3.93
CA ALA A 7 -12.80 -29.70 -3.13
C ALA A 7 -14.24 -29.82 -3.68
N ILE A 8 -14.83 -28.71 -4.13
CA ILE A 8 -16.17 -28.68 -4.73
C ILE A 8 -16.21 -29.42 -6.06
N GLU A 9 -15.22 -29.24 -6.91
CA GLU A 9 -15.08 -29.98 -8.17
C GLU A 9 -14.91 -31.47 -7.92
N ILE A 10 -14.04 -31.85 -6.97
CA ILE A 10 -13.85 -33.25 -6.57
C ILE A 10 -15.16 -33.87 -6.09
N ILE A 11 -15.89 -33.20 -5.19
CA ILE A 11 -17.14 -33.74 -4.65
C ILE A 11 -18.23 -33.79 -5.72
N GLY A 12 -18.42 -32.71 -6.48
CA GLY A 12 -19.48 -32.65 -7.50
C GLY A 12 -19.25 -33.58 -8.68
N ASN A 13 -18.00 -33.87 -9.05
CA ASN A 13 -17.69 -34.76 -10.18
C ASN A 13 -17.66 -36.25 -9.79
N ASN A 14 -17.54 -36.57 -8.51
CA ASN A 14 -17.35 -37.95 -8.04
C ASN A 14 -18.45 -38.44 -7.08
N THR A 15 -19.51 -37.66 -6.87
CA THR A 15 -20.67 -38.04 -6.03
C THR A 15 -21.97 -37.53 -6.65
N ASP A 16 -23.12 -38.04 -6.17
CA ASP A 16 -24.45 -37.55 -6.55
C ASP A 16 -24.89 -36.30 -5.76
N LEU A 17 -24.00 -35.72 -4.94
CA LEU A 17 -24.32 -34.56 -4.12
C LEU A 17 -24.39 -33.29 -4.95
N TYR A 18 -25.42 -32.49 -4.72
CA TYR A 18 -25.44 -31.10 -5.14
C TYR A 18 -24.42 -30.31 -4.35
N VAL A 19 -23.69 -29.43 -5.03
CA VAL A 19 -22.67 -28.58 -4.41
C VAL A 19 -22.98 -27.11 -4.63
N GLN A 20 -22.79 -26.30 -3.58
CA GLN A 20 -22.88 -24.84 -3.65
C GLN A 20 -21.67 -24.21 -2.95
N ALA A 21 -21.12 -23.17 -3.58
CA ALA A 21 -19.99 -22.40 -3.08
C ALA A 21 -20.33 -20.90 -3.07
N TYR A 22 -19.95 -20.20 -2.01
CA TYR A 22 -19.86 -18.75 -1.99
C TYR A 22 -18.60 -18.33 -1.24
N PHE A 23 -17.95 -17.27 -1.69
CA PHE A 23 -16.67 -16.81 -1.15
C PHE A 23 -16.74 -15.31 -0.86
N GLU A 24 -16.46 -14.95 0.38
CA GLU A 24 -16.30 -13.57 0.81
C GLU A 24 -14.82 -13.23 0.84
N TYR A 25 -14.50 -12.03 0.35
CA TYR A 25 -13.14 -11.52 0.27
C TYR A 25 -13.06 -10.15 0.94
N ASP A 26 -11.99 -9.92 1.69
CA ASP A 26 -11.64 -8.61 2.21
C ASP A 26 -11.19 -7.67 1.08
N ALA A 27 -11.41 -6.37 1.27
CA ALA A 27 -10.86 -5.32 0.41
C ALA A 27 -9.33 -5.22 0.51
N ARG A 28 -8.75 -5.66 1.64
CA ARG A 28 -7.29 -5.69 1.84
C ARG A 28 -6.65 -6.74 0.93
N LYS A 29 -5.70 -6.29 0.08
CA LYS A 29 -5.11 -7.15 -0.96
C LYS A 29 -4.08 -8.17 -0.47
N SER A 30 -3.57 -8.02 0.74
CA SER A 30 -2.65 -8.98 1.35
C SER A 30 -3.00 -9.20 2.81
N GLY A 31 -3.05 -10.46 3.23
CA GLY A 31 -3.43 -10.85 4.58
C GLY A 31 -4.86 -10.44 4.97
N GLY A 32 -5.72 -10.19 3.98
CA GLY A 32 -7.14 -9.96 4.20
C GLY A 32 -7.87 -11.26 4.57
N LEU A 33 -8.99 -11.13 5.28
CA LEU A 33 -9.84 -12.27 5.61
C LEU A 33 -10.50 -12.84 4.34
N THR A 34 -10.63 -14.15 4.27
CA THR A 34 -11.50 -14.81 3.29
C THR A 34 -12.37 -15.83 3.98
N ILE A 35 -13.70 -15.76 3.79
CA ILE A 35 -14.66 -16.70 4.36
C ILE A 35 -15.23 -17.54 3.21
N SER A 36 -15.20 -18.86 3.36
CA SER A 36 -15.70 -19.79 2.35
C SER A 36 -16.93 -20.51 2.87
N HIS A 37 -18.05 -20.36 2.17
CA HIS A 37 -19.32 -20.97 2.49
C HIS A 37 -19.58 -22.12 1.52
N LEU A 38 -19.43 -23.35 2.02
CA LEU A 38 -19.63 -24.56 1.23
C LEU A 38 -20.87 -25.29 1.71
N ARG A 39 -21.66 -25.82 0.77
CA ARG A 39 -22.79 -26.70 1.08
C ARG A 39 -22.77 -27.89 0.13
N PHE A 40 -23.06 -29.06 0.68
CA PHE A 40 -23.18 -30.34 -0.02
C PHE A 40 -24.47 -31.00 0.44
N GLY A 41 -25.21 -31.65 -0.45
CA GLY A 41 -26.42 -32.37 -0.05
C GLY A 41 -27.09 -33.12 -1.19
N GLU A 42 -27.92 -34.10 -0.84
CA GLU A 42 -28.62 -34.98 -1.79
C GLU A 42 -29.74 -34.27 -2.57
N THR A 43 -30.19 -33.12 -2.08
CA THR A 43 -31.24 -32.31 -2.73
C THR A 43 -30.67 -31.02 -3.33
N PRO A 44 -31.25 -30.50 -4.42
CA PRO A 44 -30.83 -29.23 -5.02
C PRO A 44 -30.71 -28.08 -4.02
N ILE A 45 -29.55 -27.44 -3.97
CA ILE A 45 -29.25 -26.38 -2.98
C ILE A 45 -29.71 -25.02 -3.53
N ARG A 46 -30.81 -24.49 -2.97
CA ARG A 46 -31.40 -23.18 -3.33
C ARG A 46 -31.24 -22.16 -2.19
N LYS A 47 -30.01 -21.96 -1.71
CA LYS A 47 -29.71 -21.09 -0.55
C LYS A 47 -28.75 -19.97 -0.94
N PRO A 48 -29.21 -18.89 -1.61
CA PRO A 48 -28.35 -17.80 -2.08
C PRO A 48 -28.00 -16.82 -0.94
N TYR A 49 -27.56 -17.36 0.20
CA TYR A 49 -27.16 -16.61 1.39
C TYR A 49 -26.01 -17.34 2.10
N THR A 50 -25.30 -16.64 2.97
CA THR A 50 -24.12 -17.14 3.71
C THR A 50 -24.49 -18.29 4.65
N VAL A 51 -23.52 -19.13 5.01
CA VAL A 51 -23.77 -20.21 6.00
C VAL A 51 -23.83 -19.58 7.39
N ASN A 52 -24.98 -19.71 8.05
CA ASN A 52 -25.22 -19.22 9.43
C ASN A 52 -25.45 -20.35 10.45
N LYS A 53 -25.48 -21.61 9.98
CA LYS A 53 -25.55 -22.83 10.79
C LYS A 53 -24.61 -23.87 10.19
N ALA A 54 -23.38 -23.95 10.70
CA ALA A 54 -22.31 -24.78 10.13
C ALA A 54 -22.15 -26.10 10.89
N ASP A 55 -22.00 -27.20 10.14
CA ASP A 55 -21.64 -28.53 10.66
C ASP A 55 -20.12 -28.66 10.91
N PHE A 56 -19.33 -27.93 10.11
CA PHE A 56 -17.88 -27.91 10.16
C PHE A 56 -17.37 -26.48 9.95
N ILE A 57 -16.44 -26.05 10.80
CA ILE A 57 -15.72 -24.78 10.67
C ILE A 57 -14.21 -25.07 10.69
N ALA A 58 -13.44 -24.44 9.80
CA ALA A 58 -12.00 -24.47 9.85
C ALA A 58 -11.41 -23.06 9.90
N CYS A 59 -10.51 -22.83 10.84
CA CYS A 59 -9.69 -21.62 10.93
C CYS A 59 -8.28 -21.93 10.45
N HIS A 60 -7.90 -21.39 9.28
CA HIS A 60 -6.63 -21.70 8.64
C HIS A 60 -5.47 -20.79 9.10
N ASN A 61 -5.76 -19.78 9.95
CA ASN A 61 -4.78 -18.80 10.39
C ASN A 61 -4.97 -18.49 11.88
N GLN A 62 -3.99 -18.90 12.69
CA GLN A 62 -3.96 -18.68 14.14
C GLN A 62 -4.22 -17.22 14.56
N SER A 63 -3.78 -16.23 13.78
CA SER A 63 -3.96 -14.80 14.11
C SER A 63 -5.43 -14.33 14.14
N TYR A 64 -6.37 -15.17 13.68
CA TYR A 64 -7.80 -14.89 13.67
C TYR A 64 -8.49 -15.21 15.00
N VAL A 65 -7.87 -16.07 15.83
CA VAL A 65 -8.42 -16.58 17.09
C VAL A 65 -8.83 -15.47 18.04
N SER A 66 -8.05 -14.39 18.13
CA SER A 66 -8.34 -13.24 19.01
C SER A 66 -9.10 -12.10 18.32
N LYS A 67 -9.43 -12.21 17.03
CA LYS A 67 -9.95 -11.10 16.21
C LYS A 67 -11.40 -11.29 15.76
N TYR A 68 -11.80 -12.53 15.53
CA TYR A 68 -13.10 -12.84 14.95
C TYR A 68 -13.84 -13.86 15.82
N ASP A 69 -15.16 -13.80 15.79
CA ASP A 69 -16.01 -14.87 16.32
C ASP A 69 -15.98 -16.07 15.36
N LEU A 70 -14.95 -16.90 15.49
CA LEU A 70 -14.70 -18.04 14.61
C LEU A 70 -15.84 -19.07 14.62
N LEU A 71 -16.55 -19.20 15.74
CA LEU A 71 -17.59 -20.21 15.92
C LEU A 71 -19.01 -19.64 15.80
N ALA A 72 -19.15 -18.42 15.28
CA ALA A 72 -20.44 -17.83 14.96
C ALA A 72 -21.28 -18.79 14.09
N GLY A 73 -22.39 -19.27 14.67
CA GLY A 73 -23.29 -20.18 13.98
C GLY A 73 -22.82 -21.64 13.85
N ILE A 74 -21.82 -22.10 14.63
CA ILE A 74 -21.54 -23.54 14.70
C ILE A 74 -22.74 -24.28 15.32
N LYS A 75 -23.09 -25.45 14.79
CA LYS A 75 -24.12 -26.31 15.39
C LYS A 75 -23.56 -26.99 16.63
N LYS A 76 -24.46 -27.33 17.56
CA LYS A 76 -24.14 -28.20 18.70
C LYS A 76 -23.59 -29.55 18.20
N GLY A 77 -22.46 -30.02 18.72
CA GLY A 77 -21.77 -31.22 18.21
C GLY A 77 -21.02 -31.02 16.90
N GLY A 78 -20.92 -29.80 16.38
CA GLY A 78 -20.18 -29.49 15.16
C GLY A 78 -18.67 -29.67 15.32
N LYS A 79 -17.96 -29.79 14.20
CA LYS A 79 -16.49 -29.98 14.18
C LYS A 79 -15.77 -28.65 13.95
N PHE A 80 -14.74 -28.35 14.76
CA PHE A 80 -13.88 -27.19 14.58
C PHE A 80 -12.43 -27.61 14.37
N LEU A 81 -11.82 -27.18 13.27
CA LEU A 81 -10.40 -27.39 12.95
C LEU A 81 -9.62 -26.08 13.05
N LEU A 82 -8.61 -26.01 13.90
CA LEU A 82 -7.69 -24.86 14.02
C LEU A 82 -6.29 -25.20 13.50
N ASN A 83 -5.79 -24.40 12.56
CA ASN A 83 -4.37 -24.41 12.19
C ASN A 83 -3.58 -23.49 13.11
N CYS A 84 -2.74 -24.06 13.97
CA CYS A 84 -1.89 -23.34 14.92
C CYS A 84 -0.57 -24.05 15.15
N THR A 85 0.44 -23.30 15.62
CA THR A 85 1.73 -23.87 16.05
C THR A 85 1.71 -24.29 17.52
N TRP A 86 0.65 -23.95 18.25
CA TRP A 86 0.48 -24.28 19.66
C TRP A 86 0.33 -25.77 19.90
N ASN A 87 0.97 -26.25 20.96
CA ASN A 87 0.70 -27.57 21.53
C ASN A 87 -0.55 -27.55 22.43
N GLU A 88 -0.98 -28.71 22.92
CA GLU A 88 -2.23 -28.84 23.69
C GLU A 88 -2.22 -28.06 25.01
N GLU A 89 -1.08 -27.99 25.71
CA GLU A 89 -0.93 -27.22 26.94
C GLU A 89 -1.02 -25.71 26.66
N GLU A 90 -0.39 -25.26 25.57
CA GLU A 90 -0.38 -23.86 25.13
C GLU A 90 -1.76 -23.34 24.69
N LEU A 91 -2.72 -24.23 24.34
CA LEU A 91 -4.09 -23.82 23.99
C LEU A 91 -4.81 -23.16 25.17
N GLU A 92 -4.49 -23.56 26.40
CA GLU A 92 -5.08 -22.96 27.59
C GLU A 92 -4.72 -21.46 27.68
N ASP A 93 -3.48 -21.10 27.40
CA ASP A 93 -3.04 -19.71 27.55
C ASP A 93 -3.43 -18.84 26.34
N HIS A 94 -3.52 -19.43 25.16
CA HIS A 94 -3.70 -18.67 23.92
C HIS A 94 -5.15 -18.53 23.44
N LEU A 95 -6.05 -19.46 23.79
CA LEU A 95 -7.44 -19.37 23.36
C LEU A 95 -8.23 -18.35 24.21
N PRO A 96 -8.91 -17.37 23.60
CA PRO A 96 -9.77 -16.45 24.32
C PRO A 96 -10.88 -17.20 25.07
N ALA A 97 -11.25 -16.69 26.24
CA ALA A 97 -12.29 -17.29 27.05
C ALA A 97 -13.64 -17.41 26.31
N SER A 98 -14.00 -16.43 25.48
CA SER A 98 -15.19 -16.50 24.61
C SER A 98 -15.17 -17.71 23.67
N LEU A 99 -14.04 -18.02 23.04
CA LEU A 99 -13.89 -19.17 22.17
C LEU A 99 -13.89 -20.48 22.96
N LYS A 100 -13.21 -20.54 24.11
CA LYS A 100 -13.25 -21.69 25.03
C LYS A 100 -14.69 -22.03 25.45
N ARG A 101 -15.46 -21.01 25.89
CA ARG A 101 -16.88 -21.15 26.23
C ARG A 101 -17.70 -21.61 25.03
N ALA A 102 -17.45 -21.06 23.84
CA ALA A 102 -18.17 -21.45 22.63
C ALA A 102 -17.93 -22.93 22.24
N ILE A 103 -16.69 -23.41 22.38
CA ILE A 103 -16.33 -24.82 22.16
C ILE A 103 -17.05 -25.72 23.17
N ALA A 104 -16.90 -25.42 24.46
CA ALA A 104 -17.39 -26.30 25.53
C ALA A 104 -18.92 -26.28 25.68
N ASN A 105 -19.57 -25.13 25.55
CA ASN A 105 -21.03 -25.04 25.73
C ASN A 105 -21.83 -25.56 24.52
N ASN A 106 -21.21 -25.64 23.34
CA ASN A 106 -21.83 -26.21 22.14
C ASN A 106 -21.38 -27.67 21.88
N ASP A 107 -20.71 -28.32 22.83
CA ASP A 107 -20.19 -29.68 22.69
C ASP A 107 -19.40 -29.87 21.37
N VAL A 108 -18.57 -28.89 20.99
CA VAL A 108 -17.83 -28.87 19.71
C VAL A 108 -16.74 -29.94 19.73
N GLU A 109 -16.64 -30.72 18.66
CA GLU A 109 -15.50 -31.61 18.43
C GLU A 109 -14.31 -30.77 17.92
N PHE A 110 -13.35 -30.50 18.82
CA PHE A 110 -12.22 -29.62 18.55
C PHE A 110 -10.97 -30.38 18.07
N TYR A 111 -10.37 -29.90 16.98
CA TYR A 111 -9.18 -30.45 16.37
C TYR A 111 -8.14 -29.36 16.07
N THR A 112 -6.86 -29.73 16.16
CA THR A 112 -5.74 -28.87 15.77
C THR A 112 -4.83 -29.54 14.74
N ILE A 113 -4.12 -28.72 13.96
CA ILE A 113 -3.06 -29.16 13.05
C ILE A 113 -2.00 -28.07 12.92
N ASN A 114 -0.70 -28.42 12.97
CA ASN A 114 0.39 -27.47 12.69
C ASN A 114 0.77 -27.55 11.21
N ALA A 115 -0.09 -27.01 10.34
CA ALA A 115 0.15 -27.08 8.89
C ALA A 115 1.33 -26.21 8.44
N VAL A 116 1.69 -25.18 9.23
CA VAL A 116 2.79 -24.26 8.90
C VAL A 116 4.13 -24.97 8.95
N ASP A 117 4.43 -25.66 10.04
CA ASP A 117 5.73 -26.33 10.17
C ASP A 117 5.81 -27.58 9.29
N ILE A 118 4.69 -28.29 9.11
CA ILE A 118 4.59 -29.37 8.11
C ILE A 118 4.95 -28.85 6.71
N ALA A 119 4.41 -27.70 6.28
CA ALA A 119 4.70 -27.13 4.98
C ALA A 119 6.18 -26.71 4.83
N LYS A 120 6.80 -26.19 5.90
CA LYS A 120 8.23 -25.83 5.92
C LYS A 120 9.12 -27.06 5.79
N GLU A 121 8.83 -28.11 6.56
CA GLU A 121 9.59 -29.37 6.55
C GLU A 121 9.58 -30.03 5.16
N ILE A 122 8.44 -29.98 4.46
CA ILE A 122 8.28 -30.56 3.12
C ILE A 122 8.99 -29.71 2.05
N GLY A 123 9.24 -28.42 2.30
CA GLY A 123 9.79 -27.49 1.32
C GLY A 123 8.74 -26.66 0.57
N LEU A 124 7.46 -26.73 0.97
CA LEU A 124 6.39 -25.88 0.45
C LEU A 124 6.38 -24.46 1.05
N GLY A 125 7.34 -24.16 1.94
CA GLY A 125 7.45 -22.90 2.66
C GLY A 125 6.24 -22.73 3.59
N GLY A 126 5.46 -21.68 3.40
CA GLY A 126 4.25 -21.41 4.19
C GLY A 126 2.93 -21.87 3.55
N ARG A 127 2.96 -22.70 2.49
CA ARG A 127 1.73 -23.09 1.77
C ARG A 127 1.03 -24.27 2.45
N ILE A 128 -0.02 -23.96 3.20
CA ILE A 128 -0.81 -24.94 3.99
C ILE A 128 -2.01 -25.55 3.24
N ASN A 129 -2.28 -25.12 2.00
CA ASN A 129 -3.53 -25.40 1.29
C ASN A 129 -3.83 -26.89 1.14
N MET A 130 -2.86 -27.70 0.71
CA MET A 130 -3.04 -29.15 0.53
C MET A 130 -3.26 -29.87 1.88
N ILE A 131 -2.53 -29.44 2.91
CA ILE A 131 -2.60 -30.02 4.26
C ILE A 131 -4.00 -29.78 4.85
N MET A 132 -4.48 -28.54 4.79
CA MET A 132 -5.81 -28.17 5.30
C MET A 132 -6.95 -28.80 4.48
N GLN A 133 -6.77 -28.95 3.16
CA GLN A 133 -7.75 -29.60 2.30
C GLN A 133 -7.87 -31.10 2.62
N ALA A 134 -6.76 -31.79 2.83
CA ALA A 134 -6.76 -33.18 3.28
C ALA A 134 -7.46 -33.33 4.66
N ALA A 135 -7.15 -32.42 5.59
CA ALA A 135 -7.80 -32.39 6.91
C ALA A 135 -9.32 -32.17 6.81
N PHE A 136 -9.78 -31.32 5.90
CA PHE A 136 -11.20 -31.12 5.61
C PHE A 136 -11.88 -32.43 5.17
N PHE A 137 -11.33 -33.16 4.20
CA PHE A 137 -11.90 -34.43 3.75
C PHE A 137 -11.88 -35.49 4.86
N LYS A 138 -10.80 -35.54 5.65
CA LYS A 138 -10.67 -36.47 6.77
C LYS A 138 -11.74 -36.24 7.84
N LEU A 139 -12.01 -34.99 8.19
CA LEU A 139 -12.93 -34.66 9.29
C LEU A 139 -14.39 -34.62 8.87
N THR A 140 -14.69 -34.21 7.64
CA THR A 140 -16.08 -34.10 7.18
C THR A 140 -16.66 -35.43 6.71
N GLU A 141 -15.81 -36.37 6.30
CA GLU A 141 -16.20 -37.71 5.83
C GLU A 141 -17.26 -37.68 4.71
N ILE A 142 -17.32 -36.59 3.93
CA ILE A 142 -18.24 -36.43 2.79
C ILE A 142 -17.96 -37.49 1.72
N ILE A 143 -16.69 -37.92 1.61
CA ILE A 143 -16.22 -39.01 0.76
C ILE A 143 -15.26 -39.88 1.61
N PRO A 144 -15.20 -41.22 1.40
CA PRO A 144 -14.23 -42.07 2.06
C PRO A 144 -12.79 -41.56 1.91
N ALA A 145 -12.00 -41.60 3.00
CA ALA A 145 -10.68 -40.99 3.06
C ALA A 145 -9.70 -41.50 2.00
N GLU A 146 -9.75 -42.79 1.67
CA GLU A 146 -8.90 -43.40 0.63
C GLU A 146 -9.19 -42.80 -0.75
N MET A 147 -10.48 -42.60 -1.07
CA MET A 147 -10.91 -41.99 -2.34
C MET A 147 -10.58 -40.50 -2.37
N ALA A 148 -10.80 -39.79 -1.26
CA ALA A 148 -10.42 -38.39 -1.15
C ALA A 148 -8.91 -38.18 -1.36
N SER A 149 -8.06 -39.01 -0.76
CA SER A 149 -6.60 -38.96 -0.95
C SER A 149 -6.22 -39.19 -2.41
N LYS A 150 -6.84 -40.20 -3.06
CA LYS A 150 -6.64 -40.48 -4.49
C LYS A 150 -7.00 -39.27 -5.35
N TYR A 151 -8.21 -38.72 -5.23
CA TYR A 151 -8.68 -37.61 -6.04
C TYR A 151 -7.86 -36.32 -5.82
N LEU A 152 -7.43 -36.06 -4.59
CA LEU A 152 -6.54 -34.93 -4.30
C LEU A 152 -5.18 -35.07 -5.01
N LYS A 153 -4.59 -36.26 -5.00
CA LYS A 153 -3.32 -36.53 -5.70
C LYS A 153 -3.47 -36.43 -7.22
N GLU A 154 -4.57 -36.93 -7.77
CA GLU A 154 -4.90 -36.78 -9.20
C GLU A 154 -5.03 -35.29 -9.60
N ALA A 155 -5.76 -34.50 -8.80
CA ALA A 155 -5.90 -33.06 -9.03
C ALA A 155 -4.56 -32.29 -8.93
N VAL A 156 -3.65 -32.73 -8.05
CA VAL A 156 -2.28 -32.19 -7.95
C VAL A 156 -1.48 -32.48 -9.22
N ILE A 157 -1.57 -33.68 -9.78
CA ILE A 157 -0.88 -34.06 -11.02
C ILE A 157 -1.40 -33.22 -12.18
N GLU A 158 -2.72 -33.07 -12.32
CA GLU A 158 -3.33 -32.24 -13.36
C GLU A 158 -2.90 -30.77 -13.23
N SER A 159 -2.96 -30.22 -12.02
CA SER A 159 -2.69 -28.79 -11.77
C SER A 159 -1.21 -28.42 -11.80
N TYR A 160 -0.32 -29.34 -11.40
CA TYR A 160 1.09 -29.04 -11.15
C TYR A 160 2.08 -29.92 -11.92
N GLY A 161 1.62 -30.92 -12.70
CA GLY A 161 2.50 -31.81 -13.46
C GLY A 161 3.46 -31.06 -14.40
N HIS A 162 3.01 -29.95 -14.98
CA HIS A 162 3.84 -29.08 -15.83
C HIS A 162 4.95 -28.32 -15.07
N LYS A 163 4.95 -28.32 -13.73
CA LYS A 163 5.96 -27.65 -12.90
C LYS A 163 7.11 -28.56 -12.47
N GLY A 164 7.05 -29.85 -12.82
CA GLY A 164 8.07 -30.84 -12.49
C GLY A 164 7.66 -31.77 -11.34
N GLN A 165 8.26 -32.96 -11.32
CA GLN A 165 7.89 -34.05 -10.41
C GLN A 165 8.13 -33.69 -8.94
N ASP A 166 9.21 -32.98 -8.61
CA ASP A 166 9.52 -32.56 -7.24
C ASP A 166 8.37 -31.76 -6.61
N ILE A 167 7.72 -30.87 -7.39
CA ILE A 167 6.57 -30.08 -6.90
C ILE A 167 5.36 -30.97 -6.69
N VAL A 168 5.10 -31.92 -7.60
CA VAL A 168 4.02 -32.91 -7.46
C VAL A 168 4.21 -33.74 -6.19
N ASP A 169 5.42 -34.28 -5.99
CA ASP A 169 5.76 -35.13 -4.85
C ASP A 169 5.63 -34.39 -3.53
N MET A 170 6.13 -33.14 -3.45
CA MET A 170 5.95 -32.29 -2.26
C MET A 170 4.46 -32.08 -1.93
N ASN A 171 3.61 -31.84 -2.93
CA ASN A 171 2.17 -31.65 -2.69
C ASN A 171 1.48 -32.97 -2.30
N CYS A 172 1.87 -34.10 -2.89
CA CYS A 172 1.34 -35.42 -2.51
C CYS A 172 1.71 -35.76 -1.06
N LEU A 173 2.95 -35.50 -0.65
CA LEU A 173 3.40 -35.69 0.72
C LEU A 173 2.65 -34.78 1.71
N ALA A 174 2.33 -33.55 1.28
CA ALA A 174 1.53 -32.63 2.08
C ALA A 174 0.09 -33.12 2.29
N ILE A 175 -0.52 -33.76 1.28
CA ILE A 175 -1.81 -34.43 1.41
C ILE A 175 -1.72 -35.57 2.44
N ASP A 176 -0.71 -36.43 2.31
CA ASP A 176 -0.53 -37.57 3.22
C ASP A 176 -0.30 -37.13 4.68
N LYS A 177 0.54 -36.11 4.91
CA LYS A 177 0.69 -35.53 6.26
C LYS A 177 -0.61 -34.89 6.75
N GLY A 178 -1.35 -34.20 5.89
CA GLY A 178 -2.65 -33.59 6.25
C GLY A 178 -3.70 -34.59 6.75
N PHE A 179 -3.76 -35.79 6.17
CA PHE A 179 -4.66 -36.86 6.65
C PHE A 179 -4.27 -37.43 8.02
N ASN A 180 -2.97 -37.40 8.36
CA ASN A 180 -2.41 -38.15 9.49
C ASN A 180 -1.97 -37.26 10.68
N SER A 181 -1.88 -35.94 10.51
CA SER A 181 -1.36 -35.03 11.52
C SER A 181 -2.41 -34.23 12.30
N ILE A 182 -3.70 -34.54 12.12
CA ILE A 182 -4.78 -33.92 12.88
C ILE A 182 -4.78 -34.48 14.31
N LYS A 183 -4.87 -33.60 15.30
CA LYS A 183 -5.01 -33.99 16.71
C LYS A 183 -6.40 -33.61 17.21
N LYS A 184 -7.12 -34.55 17.82
CA LYS A 184 -8.34 -34.26 18.57
C LYS A 184 -7.94 -33.74 19.95
N ILE A 185 -8.57 -32.67 20.40
CA ILE A 185 -8.31 -32.07 21.71
C ILE A 185 -9.41 -32.49 22.67
N ASP A 186 -9.01 -32.93 23.87
CA ASP A 186 -9.94 -33.23 24.94
C ASP A 186 -10.36 -31.91 25.61
N VAL A 187 -11.58 -31.45 25.33
CA VAL A 187 -12.08 -30.16 25.79
C VAL A 187 -12.32 -30.19 27.31
N PRO A 188 -11.63 -29.35 28.11
CA PRO A 188 -11.83 -29.31 29.55
C PRO A 188 -13.22 -28.76 29.91
N GLU A 189 -13.89 -29.37 30.89
CA GLU A 189 -15.18 -28.89 31.40
C GLU A 189 -15.07 -27.46 31.99
N SER A 190 -13.90 -27.08 32.51
CA SER A 190 -13.60 -25.74 33.04
C SER A 190 -13.80 -24.64 32.00
N TRP A 191 -13.69 -24.95 30.70
CA TRP A 191 -13.87 -23.97 29.62
C TRP A 191 -15.30 -23.42 29.55
N LYS A 192 -16.31 -24.13 30.05
CA LYS A 192 -17.70 -23.63 30.10
C LYS A 192 -17.83 -22.34 30.90
N GLY A 193 -17.00 -22.19 31.93
CA GLY A 193 -16.95 -21.04 32.84
C GLY A 193 -15.72 -20.17 32.68
N ALA A 194 -14.96 -20.29 31.57
CA ALA A 194 -13.77 -19.46 31.36
C ALA A 194 -14.15 -17.96 31.41
N GLU A 195 -13.41 -17.18 32.20
CA GLU A 195 -13.68 -15.74 32.37
C GLU A 195 -12.93 -14.91 31.33
N ASP A 196 -13.59 -13.90 30.79
CA ASP A 196 -12.93 -12.96 29.88
C ASP A 196 -11.88 -12.16 30.65
N SER A 197 -10.67 -12.08 30.10
CA SER A 197 -9.65 -11.17 30.62
C SER A 197 -10.18 -9.74 30.61
N VAL A 198 -9.99 -9.01 31.71
CA VAL A 198 -10.31 -7.57 31.76
C VAL A 198 -9.55 -6.89 30.63
N PRO A 199 -10.22 -6.28 29.64
CA PRO A 199 -9.52 -5.62 28.55
C PRO A 199 -8.64 -4.53 29.15
N GLU A 200 -7.35 -4.53 28.79
CA GLU A 200 -6.48 -3.40 29.09
C GLU A 200 -7.15 -2.13 28.58
N LYS A 201 -7.10 -1.08 29.40
CA LYS A 201 -7.69 0.21 29.08
C LYS A 201 -7.09 0.67 27.75
N LYS A 202 -7.90 0.63 26.68
CA LYS A 202 -7.46 1.14 25.38
C LYS A 202 -7.09 2.61 25.55
N GLU A 203 -6.09 3.05 24.80
CA GLU A 203 -5.73 4.46 24.63
C GLU A 203 -6.98 5.31 24.33
N ASP A 204 -6.86 6.65 24.35
CA ASP A 204 -7.90 7.54 23.82
C ASP A 204 -8.15 7.23 22.32
N VAL A 205 -8.99 6.23 22.05
CA VAL A 205 -9.41 5.83 20.70
C VAL A 205 -10.59 6.73 20.32
N PRO A 206 -10.55 7.40 19.15
CA PRO A 206 -11.67 8.21 18.71
C PRO A 206 -12.96 7.38 18.60
N GLU A 207 -14.08 7.96 19.03
CA GLU A 207 -15.37 7.26 19.11
C GLU A 207 -15.76 6.56 17.80
N PHE A 208 -15.56 7.21 16.65
CA PHE A 208 -15.86 6.61 15.35
C PHE A 208 -14.97 5.38 15.05
N ILE A 209 -13.70 5.42 15.45
CA ILE A 209 -12.80 4.27 15.29
C ILE A 209 -13.27 3.11 16.18
N GLU A 210 -13.58 3.40 17.43
CA GLU A 210 -13.99 2.38 18.39
C GLU A 210 -15.35 1.75 18.06
N LYS A 211 -16.36 2.58 17.79
CA LYS A 211 -17.74 2.12 17.61
C LYS A 211 -18.01 1.61 16.20
N VAL A 212 -17.42 2.21 15.17
CA VAL A 212 -17.69 1.87 13.77
C VAL A 212 -16.56 1.01 13.20
N ILE A 213 -15.33 1.52 13.13
CA ILE A 213 -14.22 0.83 12.43
C ILE A 213 -13.87 -0.51 13.09
N PHE A 214 -13.73 -0.57 14.42
CA PHE A 214 -13.46 -1.84 15.11
C PHE A 214 -14.60 -2.84 14.95
N THR A 215 -15.86 -2.38 14.95
CA THR A 215 -17.03 -3.24 14.71
C THR A 215 -17.03 -3.81 13.30
N MET A 216 -16.75 -2.98 12.29
CA MET A 216 -16.57 -3.45 10.90
C MET A 216 -15.41 -4.46 10.79
N ASN A 217 -14.28 -4.17 11.44
CA ASN A 217 -13.10 -5.05 11.41
C ASN A 217 -13.36 -6.42 12.07
N ARG A 218 -14.26 -6.50 13.07
CA ARG A 218 -14.72 -7.78 13.65
C ARG A 218 -15.70 -8.56 12.78
N GLN A 219 -16.00 -8.09 11.55
CA GLN A 219 -17.05 -8.62 10.67
C GLN A 219 -18.46 -8.43 11.23
N GLU A 220 -18.68 -7.35 11.98
CA GLU A 220 -19.96 -7.02 12.59
C GLU A 220 -20.57 -5.73 12.01
N GLY A 221 -20.08 -5.27 10.86
CA GLY A 221 -20.52 -4.03 10.22
C GLY A 221 -22.03 -3.97 9.97
N ASP A 222 -22.65 -5.10 9.60
CA ASP A 222 -24.11 -5.21 9.40
C ASP A 222 -24.93 -4.98 10.69
N LYS A 223 -24.31 -5.04 11.88
CA LYS A 223 -24.97 -4.73 13.15
C LYS A 223 -25.06 -3.21 13.42
N LEU A 224 -24.33 -2.38 12.66
CA LEU A 224 -24.32 -0.94 12.85
C LEU A 224 -25.64 -0.34 12.34
N PRO A 225 -26.39 0.40 13.19
CA PRO A 225 -27.58 1.11 12.72
C PRO A 225 -27.18 2.31 11.85
N VAL A 226 -28.12 2.80 11.03
CA VAL A 226 -27.93 4.04 10.25
C VAL A 226 -27.51 5.22 11.15
N SER A 227 -28.02 5.26 12.39
CA SER A 227 -27.66 6.29 13.37
C SER A 227 -26.19 6.27 13.81
N ALA A 228 -25.42 5.22 13.52
CA ALA A 228 -23.98 5.19 13.76
C ALA A 228 -23.19 6.17 12.87
N PHE A 229 -23.84 6.74 11.85
CA PHE A 229 -23.24 7.63 10.86
C PHE A 229 -23.79 9.07 10.92
N VAL A 230 -24.47 9.46 12.00
CA VAL A 230 -24.91 10.86 12.21
C VAL A 230 -23.69 11.80 12.26
N GLY A 231 -23.77 12.93 11.55
CA GLY A 231 -22.64 13.85 11.35
C GLY A 231 -21.66 13.42 10.25
N ARG A 232 -21.98 12.35 9.51
CA ARG A 232 -21.23 11.81 8.37
C ARG A 232 -22.17 11.42 7.22
N GLU A 233 -23.24 12.18 7.05
CA GLU A 233 -24.27 11.95 6.03
C GLU A 233 -23.70 12.01 4.61
N ASP A 234 -22.57 12.72 4.44
CA ASP A 234 -21.79 12.84 3.21
C ASP A 234 -20.85 11.65 2.95
N GLY A 235 -20.77 10.68 3.87
CA GLY A 235 -19.86 9.55 3.79
C GLY A 235 -18.41 9.88 4.12
N SER A 236 -18.13 11.00 4.79
CA SER A 236 -16.78 11.35 5.22
C SER A 236 -16.25 10.40 6.30
N PHE A 237 -14.96 10.07 6.24
CA PHE A 237 -14.26 9.23 7.23
C PHE A 237 -13.11 10.00 7.89
N PRO A 238 -12.76 9.73 9.15
CA PRO A 238 -11.61 10.35 9.78
C PRO A 238 -10.30 9.82 9.17
N LEU A 239 -9.29 10.69 9.13
CA LEU A 239 -7.91 10.30 8.80
C LEU A 239 -7.30 9.45 9.93
N GLY A 240 -6.25 8.70 9.62
CA GLY A 240 -5.40 7.99 10.59
C GLY A 240 -5.99 6.70 11.16
N ALA A 241 -7.12 6.22 10.62
CA ALA A 241 -7.82 5.04 11.12
C ALA A 241 -6.95 3.76 11.09
N THR A 242 -6.08 3.61 10.09
CA THR A 242 -5.22 2.42 9.95
C THR A 242 -4.22 2.24 11.09
N ALA A 243 -3.83 3.31 11.79
CA ALA A 243 -2.90 3.23 12.93
C ALA A 243 -3.45 2.38 14.09
N TYR A 244 -4.77 2.25 14.19
CA TYR A 244 -5.46 1.49 15.22
C TYR A 244 -5.73 0.02 14.83
N GLU A 245 -5.46 -0.38 13.58
CA GLU A 245 -5.79 -1.75 13.13
C GLU A 245 -4.87 -2.82 13.70
N LYS A 246 -3.56 -2.53 13.81
CA LYS A 246 -2.52 -3.44 14.36
C LYS A 246 -2.70 -4.89 13.90
N ARG A 247 -2.79 -5.07 12.58
CA ARG A 247 -3.31 -6.30 11.95
C ARG A 247 -2.51 -7.57 12.25
N GLU A 248 -1.23 -7.43 12.53
CA GLU A 248 -0.29 -8.49 12.93
C GLU A 248 -0.35 -9.72 12.01
N ILE A 249 -0.14 -9.48 10.71
CA ILE A 249 -0.26 -10.51 9.67
C ILE A 249 1.08 -11.13 9.25
N ALA A 250 2.20 -10.54 9.68
CA ALA A 250 3.53 -11.00 9.32
C ALA A 250 4.03 -12.06 10.31
N ILE A 251 4.52 -13.18 9.75
CA ILE A 251 5.20 -14.22 10.53
C ILE A 251 6.60 -13.75 10.95
N GLU A 252 7.30 -13.10 10.02
CA GLU A 252 8.62 -12.53 10.23
C GLU A 252 8.60 -11.02 9.98
N VAL A 253 9.36 -10.29 10.79
CA VAL A 253 9.52 -8.83 10.72
C VAL A 253 11.00 -8.46 10.61
N PRO A 254 11.34 -7.28 10.06
CA PRO A 254 12.72 -6.83 10.05
C PRO A 254 13.25 -6.64 11.48
N TYR A 255 14.46 -7.11 11.74
CA TYR A 255 15.20 -6.89 12.98
C TYR A 255 16.40 -6.00 12.70
N TRP A 256 16.58 -4.94 13.47
CA TRP A 256 17.65 -3.96 13.29
C TRP A 256 18.92 -4.34 14.07
N ASP A 257 20.07 -4.25 13.40
CA ASP A 257 21.41 -4.37 13.97
C ASP A 257 22.08 -2.98 13.93
N PRO A 258 22.22 -2.30 15.08
CA PRO A 258 22.75 -0.94 15.15
C PRO A 258 24.22 -0.85 14.73
N GLU A 259 25.03 -1.87 15.01
CA GLU A 259 26.47 -1.87 14.75
C GLU A 259 26.76 -1.83 13.25
N LYS A 260 25.96 -2.56 12.47
CA LYS A 260 26.09 -2.64 11.00
C LYS A 260 25.40 -1.47 10.29
N CYS A 261 24.55 -0.73 10.99
CA CYS A 261 23.74 0.31 10.39
C CYS A 261 24.53 1.58 10.11
N ILE A 262 24.51 1.99 8.83
CA ILE A 262 25.13 3.22 8.33
C ILE A 262 24.18 4.45 8.35
N GLN A 263 22.96 4.30 8.88
CA GLN A 263 21.95 5.37 9.01
C GLN A 263 21.56 6.07 7.69
N CYS A 264 21.44 5.31 6.60
CA CYS A 264 21.09 5.84 5.27
C CYS A 264 19.58 6.08 5.06
N ASN A 265 18.73 5.52 5.94
CA ASN A 265 17.26 5.55 5.88
C ASN A 265 16.60 4.96 4.61
N GLN A 266 17.35 4.30 3.73
CA GLN A 266 16.78 3.67 2.51
C GLN A 266 15.72 2.61 2.84
N CYS A 267 15.85 1.92 3.96
CA CYS A 267 14.86 0.95 4.45
C CYS A 267 13.47 1.59 4.70
N SER A 268 13.44 2.79 5.27
CA SER A 268 12.22 3.60 5.45
C SER A 268 11.71 4.16 4.13
N PHE A 269 12.64 4.63 3.29
CA PHE A 269 12.32 5.21 1.98
C PHE A 269 11.47 4.27 1.13
N VAL A 270 11.86 2.99 1.07
CA VAL A 270 11.20 1.98 0.23
C VAL A 270 10.07 1.21 0.92
N CYS A 271 9.81 1.47 2.19
CA CYS A 271 8.80 0.72 2.93
C CYS A 271 7.40 1.05 2.39
N PRO A 272 6.65 0.07 1.86
CA PRO A 272 5.33 0.32 1.27
C PRO A 272 4.23 0.58 2.31
N HIS A 273 4.51 0.40 3.60
CA HIS A 273 3.52 0.50 4.68
C HIS A 273 3.94 1.45 5.79
N ALA A 274 5.05 2.19 5.62
CA ALA A 274 5.61 3.09 6.63
C ALA A 274 5.87 2.44 8.00
N VAL A 275 6.16 1.14 8.05
CA VAL A 275 6.36 0.39 9.31
C VAL A 275 7.77 0.48 9.87
N ILE A 276 8.73 0.99 9.10
CA ILE A 276 10.11 1.18 9.56
C ILE A 276 10.45 2.66 9.45
N ARG A 277 10.76 3.30 10.58
CA ARG A 277 10.93 4.76 10.68
C ARG A 277 12.22 5.10 11.43
N PRO A 278 13.08 5.96 10.88
CA PRO A 278 14.21 6.49 11.61
C PRO A 278 13.73 7.61 12.55
N ILE A 279 14.00 7.47 13.84
CA ILE A 279 13.62 8.42 14.87
C ILE A 279 14.88 9.08 15.42
N LEU A 280 14.82 10.40 15.59
CA LEU A 280 15.84 11.20 16.26
C LEU A 280 15.36 11.51 17.68
N LEU A 281 16.19 11.17 18.66
CA LEU A 281 15.89 11.33 20.09
C LEU A 281 16.88 12.30 20.71
N THR A 282 16.41 13.16 21.62
CA THR A 282 17.26 13.89 22.56
C THR A 282 17.80 12.93 23.63
N GLU A 283 18.75 13.37 24.46
CA GLU A 283 19.22 12.56 25.60
C GLU A 283 18.08 12.33 26.62
N GLU A 284 17.26 13.34 26.90
CA GLU A 284 16.09 13.23 27.78
C GLU A 284 15.06 12.22 27.26
N GLU A 285 14.79 12.21 25.95
CA GLU A 285 13.92 11.21 25.35
C GLU A 285 14.55 9.82 25.49
N LEU A 286 15.84 9.66 25.21
CA LEU A 286 16.50 8.36 25.38
C LEU A 286 16.48 7.85 26.83
N GLU A 287 16.64 8.73 27.83
CA GLU A 287 16.56 8.37 29.26
C GLU A 287 15.17 7.85 29.66
N ASN A 288 14.11 8.33 28.99
CA ASN A 288 12.73 7.91 29.22
C ASN A 288 12.30 6.70 28.36
N ALA A 289 13.21 6.17 27.53
CA ALA A 289 12.91 5.04 26.66
C ALA A 289 12.77 3.73 27.47
N PRO A 290 11.97 2.76 26.99
CA PRO A 290 11.75 1.50 27.70
C PRO A 290 13.03 0.66 27.84
N GLU A 291 13.02 -0.29 28.78
CA GLU A 291 14.11 -1.26 28.91
C GLU A 291 14.34 -2.01 27.59
N GLY A 292 15.60 -2.26 27.24
CA GLY A 292 15.97 -2.91 25.98
C GLY A 292 15.91 -2.01 24.75
N PHE A 293 15.64 -0.70 24.92
CA PHE A 293 15.62 0.25 23.82
C PHE A 293 17.03 0.47 23.23
N VAL A 294 17.20 0.07 21.97
CA VAL A 294 18.50 0.16 21.27
C VAL A 294 18.59 1.51 20.56
N SER A 295 19.70 2.24 20.70
CA SER A 295 19.96 3.46 19.91
C SER A 295 21.44 3.57 19.57
N LYS A 296 21.81 4.51 18.69
CA LYS A 296 23.22 4.87 18.42
C LYS A 296 23.35 6.37 18.12
N PRO A 297 24.54 7.00 18.23
CA PRO A 297 24.72 8.41 17.91
C PRO A 297 24.27 8.75 16.47
N ALA A 298 23.54 9.86 16.28
CA ALA A 298 23.07 10.24 14.95
C ALA A 298 24.19 10.86 14.10
N ASN A 299 24.50 10.24 12.96
CA ASN A 299 25.54 10.69 12.05
C ASN A 299 25.19 12.06 11.47
N GLY A 300 26.10 13.02 11.63
CA GLY A 300 25.96 14.39 11.11
C GLY A 300 24.93 15.27 11.83
N LEU A 301 24.30 14.78 12.91
CA LEU A 301 23.27 15.49 13.67
C LEU A 301 23.66 15.51 15.15
N LYS A 302 24.49 16.50 15.53
CA LYS A 302 24.99 16.63 16.91
C LYS A 302 23.83 16.81 17.89
N GLY A 303 23.93 16.18 19.05
CA GLY A 303 22.91 16.25 20.11
C GLY A 303 21.75 15.27 19.95
N TYR A 304 21.71 14.49 18.87
CA TYR A 304 20.67 13.48 18.65
C TYR A 304 21.20 12.04 18.67
N LYS A 305 20.34 11.13 19.12
CA LYS A 305 20.48 9.69 18.97
C LYS A 305 19.56 9.21 17.85
N TYR A 306 19.97 8.15 17.18
CA TYR A 306 19.25 7.49 16.11
C TYR A 306 18.70 6.16 16.60
N HIS A 307 17.41 5.95 16.39
CA HIS A 307 16.73 4.68 16.56
C HIS A 307 15.99 4.32 15.26
N LEU A 308 16.06 3.05 14.85
CA LEU A 308 15.26 2.56 13.72
C LEU A 308 14.03 1.83 14.25
N ALA A 309 12.94 2.57 14.42
CA ALA A 309 11.67 2.04 14.91
C ALA A 309 11.02 1.11 13.90
N ILE A 310 10.42 0.02 14.39
CA ILE A 310 9.72 -0.98 13.58
C ILE A 310 8.36 -1.24 14.22
N SER A 311 7.27 -0.88 13.51
CA SER A 311 5.92 -1.31 13.87
C SER A 311 5.74 -2.75 13.42
N ALA A 312 6.00 -3.69 14.32
CA ALA A 312 5.91 -5.10 14.00
C ALA A 312 4.47 -5.54 13.69
N GLN A 313 3.50 -4.99 14.41
CA GLN A 313 2.08 -5.32 14.25
C GLN A 313 1.49 -4.79 12.93
N ASP A 314 2.06 -3.74 12.36
CA ASP A 314 1.62 -3.22 11.05
C ASP A 314 2.43 -3.81 9.88
N CYS A 315 3.53 -4.53 10.19
CA CYS A 315 4.41 -5.08 9.17
C CYS A 315 3.71 -6.15 8.33
N THR A 316 3.98 -6.13 7.03
CA THR A 316 3.47 -7.13 6.07
C THR A 316 4.51 -8.21 5.73
N GLY A 317 5.69 -8.18 6.35
CA GLY A 317 6.74 -9.19 6.16
C GLY A 317 7.38 -9.20 4.76
N CYS A 318 7.18 -8.16 3.94
CA CYS A 318 7.59 -8.20 2.54
C CYS A 318 9.10 -8.31 2.32
N GLY A 319 9.93 -7.80 3.24
CA GLY A 319 11.40 -7.84 3.11
C GLY A 319 12.02 -6.80 2.17
N SER A 320 11.26 -5.85 1.62
CA SER A 320 11.80 -4.78 0.75
C SER A 320 12.92 -3.98 1.43
N CYS A 321 12.77 -3.66 2.72
CA CYS A 321 13.76 -2.96 3.52
C CYS A 321 15.10 -3.74 3.66
N VAL A 322 15.02 -5.06 3.80
CA VAL A 322 16.19 -5.95 3.89
C VAL A 322 16.90 -6.02 2.53
N SER A 323 16.13 -6.15 1.46
CA SER A 323 16.64 -6.23 0.10
C SER A 323 17.49 -5.01 -0.28
N VAL A 324 17.03 -3.80 0.07
CA VAL A 324 17.73 -2.54 -0.27
C VAL A 324 18.83 -2.14 0.70
N CYS A 325 18.95 -2.77 1.88
CA CYS A 325 19.96 -2.39 2.87
C CYS A 325 21.38 -2.41 2.24
N PRO A 326 22.07 -1.26 2.14
CA PRO A 326 23.33 -1.15 1.40
C PRO A 326 24.57 -1.46 2.24
N ALA A 327 24.40 -1.75 3.53
CA ALA A 327 25.51 -2.12 4.41
C ALA A 327 26.16 -3.43 3.92
N LYS A 328 27.51 -3.49 3.98
CA LYS A 328 28.31 -4.66 3.54
C LYS A 328 27.80 -5.94 4.19
N GLU A 329 27.61 -5.89 5.50
CA GLU A 329 26.81 -6.87 6.23
C GLU A 329 25.42 -6.30 6.47
N LYS A 330 24.39 -7.11 6.21
CA LYS A 330 23.00 -6.66 6.32
C LYS A 330 22.69 -6.20 7.75
N ALA A 331 22.43 -4.91 7.90
CA ALA A 331 22.01 -4.26 9.16
C ALA A 331 20.53 -4.51 9.51
N ILE A 332 19.78 -5.14 8.61
CA ILE A 332 18.40 -5.54 8.84
C ILE A 332 18.23 -6.96 8.30
N LYS A 333 17.61 -7.85 9.08
CA LYS A 333 17.32 -9.24 8.69
C LYS A 333 15.90 -9.60 9.10
N MET A 334 15.24 -10.47 8.34
CA MET A 334 13.93 -11.01 8.76
C MET A 334 14.13 -12.00 9.92
N LYS A 335 13.30 -11.90 10.95
CA LYS A 335 13.26 -12.84 12.08
C LYS A 335 11.80 -13.06 12.51
N PRO A 336 11.48 -14.22 13.14
CA PRO A 336 10.15 -14.47 13.70
C PRO A 336 9.73 -13.40 14.72
N LEU A 337 8.49 -12.91 14.60
CA LEU A 337 7.93 -11.89 15.49
C LEU A 337 7.78 -12.40 16.93
N GLU A 338 7.21 -13.59 17.11
CA GLU A 338 6.78 -14.15 18.41
C GLU A 338 7.79 -13.92 19.54
N LYS A 339 9.06 -14.25 19.30
CA LYS A 339 10.13 -14.19 20.30
C LYS A 339 10.43 -12.79 20.84
N ASN A 340 10.08 -11.73 20.11
CA ASN A 340 10.39 -10.33 20.49
C ASN A 340 9.16 -9.43 20.42
N ARG A 341 7.96 -10.02 20.33
CA ARG A 341 6.70 -9.31 20.06
C ARG A 341 6.48 -8.17 21.05
N GLU A 342 6.61 -8.46 22.35
CA GLU A 342 6.43 -7.46 23.41
C GLU A 342 7.41 -6.31 23.32
N GLN A 343 8.69 -6.58 23.01
CA GLN A 343 9.70 -5.52 22.88
C GLN A 343 9.39 -4.61 21.70
N PHE A 344 8.93 -5.16 20.58
CA PHE A 344 8.51 -4.35 19.43
C PHE A 344 7.34 -3.43 19.77
N ILE A 345 6.34 -3.95 20.51
CA ILE A 345 5.18 -3.18 20.96
C ILE A 345 5.63 -2.05 21.89
N LYS A 346 6.39 -2.37 22.95
CA LYS A 346 6.92 -1.38 23.91
C LYS A 346 7.73 -0.28 23.23
N ASN A 347 8.64 -0.64 22.33
CA ASN A 347 9.45 0.34 21.60
C ASN A 347 8.61 1.21 20.66
N TRP A 348 7.64 0.62 19.96
CA TRP A 348 6.77 1.36 19.04
C TRP A 348 5.82 2.31 19.76
N ASP A 349 5.20 1.87 20.85
CA ASP A 349 4.29 2.69 21.65
C ASP A 349 5.00 3.87 22.32
N TYR A 350 6.29 3.71 22.62
CA TYR A 350 7.14 4.82 23.03
C TYR A 350 7.39 5.80 21.87
N VAL A 351 7.91 5.32 20.73
CA VAL A 351 8.36 6.22 19.65
C VAL A 351 7.24 6.89 18.86
N LYS A 352 6.03 6.31 18.84
CA LYS A 352 4.89 6.89 18.09
C LYS A 352 4.47 8.27 18.61
N ASN A 353 4.81 8.56 19.87
CA ASN A 353 4.51 9.82 20.55
C ASN A 353 5.67 10.82 20.52
N ILE A 354 6.85 10.44 20.01
CA ILE A 354 8.00 11.35 19.90
C ILE A 354 7.75 12.33 18.75
N PRO A 355 7.75 13.65 19.02
CA PRO A 355 7.55 14.64 17.97
C PRO A 355 8.68 14.62 16.94
N THR A 356 8.31 14.76 15.67
CA THR A 356 9.26 14.91 14.58
C THR A 356 10.20 16.10 14.82
N LYS A 357 11.52 15.87 14.70
CA LYS A 357 12.53 16.93 14.88
C LYS A 357 12.60 17.82 13.65
N GLU A 358 12.56 19.13 13.85
CA GLU A 358 12.74 20.11 12.78
C GLU A 358 14.20 20.08 12.30
N LEU A 359 14.37 19.87 11.00
CA LEU A 359 15.66 19.86 10.34
C LEU A 359 15.69 20.94 9.25
N PRO A 360 16.85 21.57 8.96
CA PRO A 360 16.96 22.52 7.86
C PRO A 360 16.50 21.94 6.52
N ASN A 361 15.85 22.74 5.67
CA ASN A 361 15.32 22.32 4.36
C ASN A 361 16.33 21.54 3.51
N LYS A 362 17.60 21.97 3.48
CA LYS A 362 18.67 21.29 2.72
C LYS A 362 18.94 19.87 3.22
N GLN A 363 18.72 19.59 4.51
CA GLN A 363 18.90 18.26 5.08
C GLN A 363 17.68 17.38 4.80
N VAL A 364 16.47 17.93 4.94
CA VAL A 364 15.19 17.24 4.64
C VAL A 364 15.10 16.81 3.18
N ARG A 365 15.57 17.64 2.26
CA ARG A 365 15.53 17.42 0.80
C ARG A 365 16.59 16.43 0.29
N THR A 366 16.83 15.36 1.05
CA THR A 366 17.72 14.25 0.68
C THR A 366 17.01 12.92 0.93
N VAL A 367 17.48 11.83 0.28
CA VAL A 367 16.93 10.48 0.53
C VAL A 367 16.97 10.14 2.01
N ARG A 368 18.06 10.48 2.71
CA ARG A 368 18.18 10.26 4.16
C ARG A 368 17.21 11.16 4.94
N GLY A 369 17.25 12.47 4.70
CA GLY A 369 16.52 13.44 5.51
C GLY A 369 15.01 13.39 5.34
N SER A 370 14.52 13.11 4.14
CA SER A 370 13.08 12.96 3.86
C SER A 370 12.42 11.91 4.74
N GLN A 371 13.20 10.95 5.25
CA GLN A 371 12.72 9.87 6.10
C GLN A 371 12.67 10.22 7.58
N PHE A 372 13.27 11.34 8.00
CA PHE A 372 13.03 11.88 9.34
C PHE A 372 11.69 12.62 9.42
N CYS A 373 11.10 13.01 8.29
CA CYS A 373 9.74 13.54 8.25
C CYS A 373 8.72 12.43 8.49
N LYS A 374 7.70 12.72 9.32
CA LYS A 374 6.58 11.81 9.55
C LYS A 374 5.90 11.45 8.22
N PRO A 375 5.76 10.16 7.88
CA PRO A 375 4.93 9.74 6.76
C PRO A 375 3.46 10.00 7.08
N LEU A 376 2.75 10.67 6.17
CA LEU A 376 1.31 10.94 6.31
C LEU A 376 0.44 10.00 5.47
N LEU A 377 1.04 8.89 5.04
CA LEU A 377 0.40 7.69 4.51
C LEU A 377 1.03 6.48 5.21
N GLU A 378 0.25 5.76 6.01
CA GLU A 378 0.75 4.67 6.85
C GLU A 378 -0.20 3.47 6.90
N PHE A 379 0.39 2.27 7.00
CA PHE A 379 -0.31 1.02 7.30
C PHE A 379 -1.46 0.64 6.35
N SER A 380 -1.35 1.05 5.08
CA SER A 380 -2.39 0.82 4.08
C SER A 380 -2.73 -0.65 3.82
N GLY A 381 -3.93 -0.89 3.26
CA GLY A 381 -4.39 -2.20 2.79
C GLY A 381 -3.66 -2.75 1.55
N ALA A 382 -2.59 -2.10 1.08
CA ALA A 382 -1.83 -2.50 -0.10
C ALA A 382 -1.14 -3.86 0.07
N CYS A 383 -0.77 -4.48 -1.06
CA CYS A 383 -0.06 -5.76 -1.06
C CYS A 383 1.29 -5.68 -0.33
N ALA A 384 1.73 -6.79 0.27
CA ALA A 384 3.09 -6.91 0.80
C ALA A 384 4.12 -6.65 -0.32
N GLY A 385 4.94 -5.61 -0.18
CA GLY A 385 5.94 -5.22 -1.19
C GLY A 385 5.38 -4.42 -2.37
N CYS A 386 4.18 -3.82 -2.24
CA CYS A 386 3.56 -2.97 -3.26
C CYS A 386 4.52 -1.91 -3.82
N GLY A 387 4.52 -1.74 -5.15
CA GLY A 387 5.33 -0.74 -5.84
C GLY A 387 4.74 0.67 -5.87
N GLU A 388 3.48 0.88 -5.48
CA GLU A 388 2.80 2.19 -5.57
C GLU A 388 3.06 3.06 -4.33
N THR A 389 2.76 2.52 -3.14
CA THR A 389 2.73 3.27 -1.89
C THR A 389 4.05 3.89 -1.44
N PRO A 390 5.26 3.38 -1.78
CA PRO A 390 6.49 4.09 -1.45
C PRO A 390 6.56 5.49 -2.07
N TYR A 391 6.06 5.67 -3.29
CA TYR A 391 6.02 6.97 -3.96
C TYR A 391 5.02 7.92 -3.29
N ALA A 392 3.78 7.45 -3.05
CA ALA A 392 2.76 8.24 -2.37
C ALA A 392 3.22 8.66 -0.96
N LYS A 393 3.81 7.74 -0.19
CA LYS A 393 4.40 8.02 1.13
C LYS A 393 5.44 9.12 1.04
N LEU A 394 6.39 9.02 0.10
CA LEU A 394 7.42 10.04 -0.08
C LEU A 394 6.81 11.43 -0.37
N VAL A 395 5.83 11.49 -1.28
CA VAL A 395 5.11 12.72 -1.60
C VAL A 395 4.44 13.31 -0.35
N THR A 396 3.82 12.50 0.50
CA THR A 396 3.24 12.98 1.76
C THR A 396 4.28 13.47 2.77
N GLN A 397 5.48 12.87 2.82
CA GLN A 397 6.56 13.32 3.71
C GLN A 397 7.09 14.70 3.31
N LEU A 398 7.02 15.05 2.02
CA LEU A 398 7.53 16.31 1.50
C LEU A 398 6.50 17.43 1.54
N PHE A 399 5.22 17.12 1.27
CA PHE A 399 4.20 18.14 1.03
C PHE A 399 2.87 17.91 1.77
N GLY A 400 2.74 16.81 2.51
CA GLY A 400 1.46 16.36 3.07
C GLY A 400 0.82 17.33 4.06
N ASP A 401 1.60 18.20 4.69
CA ASP A 401 1.12 19.28 5.58
C ASP A 401 0.14 20.26 4.88
N ARG A 402 0.27 20.43 3.56
CA ARG A 402 -0.52 21.39 2.76
C ARG A 402 -1.13 20.79 1.50
N MET A 403 -1.19 19.47 1.44
CA MET A 403 -1.58 18.72 0.25
C MET A 403 -3.10 18.53 0.15
N MET A 404 -3.61 18.60 -1.08
CA MET A 404 -4.93 18.09 -1.44
C MET A 404 -4.77 17.03 -2.52
N ILE A 405 -5.42 15.88 -2.35
CA ILE A 405 -5.32 14.72 -3.23
C ILE A 405 -6.66 14.44 -3.89
N SER A 406 -6.68 14.48 -5.21
CA SER A 406 -7.69 13.82 -6.04
C SER A 406 -7.16 12.46 -6.44
N ASN A 407 -7.89 11.39 -6.17
CA ASN A 407 -7.42 10.02 -6.44
C ASN A 407 -8.38 9.29 -7.39
N ALA A 408 -7.89 8.70 -8.48
CA ALA A 408 -8.71 7.92 -9.41
C ALA A 408 -9.08 6.55 -8.85
N ALA A 409 -10.24 6.01 -9.22
CA ALA A 409 -10.62 4.64 -8.88
C ALA A 409 -9.53 3.64 -9.33
N GLY A 410 -9.14 2.73 -8.43
CA GLY A 410 -8.09 1.75 -8.70
C GLY A 410 -7.44 1.25 -7.41
N CYS A 411 -6.23 0.68 -7.54
CA CYS A 411 -5.45 0.24 -6.39
C CYS A 411 -5.28 1.37 -5.36
N SER A 412 -4.97 2.57 -5.83
CA SER A 412 -4.69 3.74 -4.98
C SER A 412 -5.87 4.18 -4.14
N THR A 413 -7.10 4.06 -4.63
CA THR A 413 -8.29 4.27 -3.79
C THR A 413 -8.46 3.14 -2.78
N VAL A 414 -8.29 1.89 -3.20
CA VAL A 414 -8.47 0.72 -2.31
C VAL A 414 -7.49 0.75 -1.14
N TRP A 415 -6.18 0.94 -1.40
CA TRP A 415 -5.23 1.06 -0.30
C TRP A 415 -5.28 2.43 0.39
N GLY A 416 -5.80 3.47 -0.26
CA GLY A 416 -5.96 4.80 0.32
C GLY A 416 -7.04 4.87 1.41
N GLY A 417 -8.15 4.13 1.24
CA GLY A 417 -9.33 4.30 2.10
C GLY A 417 -10.26 3.09 2.30
N SER A 418 -9.86 1.85 1.99
CA SER A 418 -10.75 0.68 2.14
C SER A 418 -10.15 -0.43 3.03
N PRO A 419 -10.79 -0.80 4.17
CA PRO A 419 -11.98 -0.20 4.80
C PRO A 419 -11.67 1.03 5.68
N SER A 420 -10.39 1.31 5.93
CA SER A 420 -9.92 2.38 6.81
C SER A 420 -9.06 3.38 6.02
N VAL A 421 -9.14 4.66 6.36
CA VAL A 421 -8.31 5.71 5.73
C VAL A 421 -6.86 5.64 6.20
N SER A 422 -5.95 5.48 5.24
CA SER A 422 -4.51 5.30 5.47
C SER A 422 -3.73 6.61 5.57
N TYR A 423 -4.34 7.72 5.13
CA TYR A 423 -3.76 9.05 5.27
C TYR A 423 -3.96 9.55 6.70
N THR A 424 -2.94 10.20 7.28
CA THR A 424 -2.93 10.66 8.68
C THR A 424 -2.48 12.12 8.77
N THR A 425 -2.48 12.68 9.98
CA THR A 425 -2.01 14.04 10.25
C THR A 425 -0.67 14.06 10.96
N ASN A 426 0.04 15.17 10.84
CA ASN A 426 1.17 15.49 11.71
C ASN A 426 0.69 15.84 13.12
N GLU A 427 1.65 16.13 13.99
CA GLU A 427 1.47 16.46 15.41
C GLU A 427 0.66 17.76 15.61
N LYS A 428 0.55 18.61 14.58
CA LYS A 428 -0.27 19.83 14.57
C LYS A 428 -1.67 19.63 13.97
N GLY A 429 -2.03 18.38 13.64
CA GLY A 429 -3.32 18.07 13.02
C GLY A 429 -3.42 18.38 11.53
N HIS A 430 -2.29 18.65 10.85
CA HIS A 430 -2.27 18.93 9.42
C HIS A 430 -1.93 17.67 8.62
N GLY A 431 -2.67 17.42 7.54
CA GLY A 431 -2.42 16.27 6.68
C GLY A 431 -3.11 16.39 5.33
N PRO A 432 -2.93 15.39 4.44
CA PRO A 432 -3.52 15.42 3.11
C PRO A 432 -5.05 15.40 3.19
N ALA A 433 -5.70 16.38 2.58
CA ALA A 433 -7.14 16.29 2.29
C ALA A 433 -7.31 15.35 1.10
N TRP A 434 -7.88 14.16 1.32
CA TRP A 434 -8.00 13.11 0.32
C TRP A 434 -9.44 12.94 -0.15
N GLY A 435 -9.64 12.89 -1.47
CA GLY A 435 -10.93 12.63 -2.08
C GLY A 435 -10.80 11.74 -3.31
N PHE A 436 -11.83 10.95 -3.54
CA PHE A 436 -12.01 10.14 -4.74
C PHE A 436 -13.39 10.48 -5.33
N SER A 437 -13.41 10.86 -6.61
CA SER A 437 -14.65 11.05 -7.37
C SER A 437 -14.98 9.77 -8.14
N LEU A 438 -14.57 9.64 -9.41
CA LEU A 438 -14.79 8.47 -10.24
C LEU A 438 -13.47 7.94 -10.84
N PHE A 439 -13.57 6.97 -11.75
CA PHE A 439 -12.41 6.42 -12.44
C PHE A 439 -11.96 7.32 -13.59
N GLU A 440 -12.92 7.92 -14.28
CA GLU A 440 -12.77 8.65 -15.52
C GLU A 440 -12.47 10.15 -15.35
N ASP A 441 -12.90 10.78 -14.25
CA ASP A 441 -12.93 12.23 -14.08
C ASP A 441 -11.85 12.79 -13.13
N ASN A 442 -10.91 11.94 -12.71
CA ASN A 442 -9.99 12.29 -11.63
C ASN A 442 -9.08 13.50 -11.95
N ALA A 443 -8.76 13.74 -13.23
CA ALA A 443 -7.97 14.91 -13.58
C ALA A 443 -8.79 16.19 -13.36
N GLU A 444 -10.02 16.16 -13.86
CA GLU A 444 -11.00 17.24 -13.84
C GLU A 444 -11.48 17.53 -12.42
N TYR A 445 -11.65 16.49 -11.59
CA TYR A 445 -11.99 16.64 -10.18
C TYR A 445 -10.88 17.38 -9.42
N GLY A 446 -9.63 16.94 -9.57
CA GLY A 446 -8.47 17.65 -9.01
C GLY A 446 -8.30 19.07 -9.54
N PHE A 447 -8.62 19.29 -10.82
CA PHE A 447 -8.64 20.62 -11.42
C PHE A 447 -9.73 21.51 -10.81
N GLY A 448 -10.93 20.98 -10.58
CA GLY A 448 -12.00 21.68 -9.88
C GLY A 448 -11.62 22.07 -8.44
N MET A 449 -10.96 21.17 -7.72
CA MET A 449 -10.41 21.46 -6.38
C MET A 449 -9.41 22.61 -6.43
N TYR A 450 -8.51 22.62 -7.42
CA TYR A 450 -7.56 23.71 -7.64
C TYR A 450 -8.26 25.05 -7.92
N LEU A 451 -9.20 25.08 -8.87
CA LEU A 451 -9.93 26.30 -9.23
C LEU A 451 -10.72 26.88 -8.04
N GLY A 452 -11.34 26.00 -7.24
CA GLY A 452 -12.05 26.40 -6.02
C GLY A 452 -11.12 27.08 -5.02
N VAL A 453 -9.97 26.45 -4.72
CA VAL A 453 -8.94 27.03 -3.83
C VAL A 453 -8.42 28.35 -4.39
N LYS A 454 -8.07 28.39 -5.68
CA LYS A 454 -7.58 29.61 -6.35
C LYS A 454 -8.56 30.76 -6.17
N LYS A 455 -9.84 30.53 -6.43
CA LYS A 455 -10.87 31.57 -6.31
C LYS A 455 -11.05 32.10 -4.89
N ILE A 456 -11.04 31.20 -3.90
CA ILE A 456 -11.11 31.57 -2.48
C ILE A 456 -9.89 32.42 -2.10
N ARG A 457 -8.68 31.96 -2.42
CA ARG A 457 -7.43 32.67 -2.11
C ARG A 457 -7.36 34.05 -2.76
N GLU A 458 -7.74 34.18 -4.02
CA GLU A 458 -7.82 35.47 -4.71
C GLU A 458 -8.83 36.42 -4.06
N SER A 459 -9.98 35.89 -3.60
CA SER A 459 -10.97 36.70 -2.87
C SER A 459 -10.39 37.23 -1.56
N ILE A 460 -9.66 36.41 -0.81
CA ILE A 460 -8.97 36.81 0.42
C ILE A 460 -7.92 37.87 0.12
N LYS A 461 -7.12 37.68 -0.95
CA LYS A 461 -6.11 38.65 -1.40
C LYS A 461 -6.71 40.01 -1.70
N LYS A 462 -7.85 40.05 -2.39
CA LYS A 462 -8.58 41.31 -2.65
C LYS A 462 -9.03 41.99 -1.35
N LYS A 463 -9.59 41.24 -0.41
CA LYS A 463 -10.02 41.75 0.90
C LYS A 463 -8.84 42.23 1.75
N ALA A 464 -7.69 41.56 1.68
CA ALA A 464 -6.46 41.96 2.34
C ALA A 464 -5.96 43.32 1.83
N LEU A 465 -5.94 43.52 0.50
CA LEU A 465 -5.61 44.81 -0.11
C LEU A 465 -6.59 45.91 0.33
N GLU A 466 -7.89 45.62 0.31
CA GLU A 466 -8.92 46.54 0.79
C GLU A 466 -8.75 46.90 2.28
N ALA A 467 -8.37 45.94 3.13
CA ALA A 467 -8.09 46.18 4.54
C ALA A 467 -6.89 47.12 4.72
N ILE A 468 -5.83 46.94 3.92
CA ILE A 468 -4.67 47.84 3.91
C ILE A 468 -5.08 49.26 3.50
N GLU A 469 -5.89 49.40 2.45
CA GLU A 469 -6.39 50.69 1.95
C GLU A 469 -7.29 51.42 2.97
N ARG A 470 -8.10 50.68 3.73
CA ARG A 470 -8.99 51.23 4.77
C ARG A 470 -8.27 51.65 6.06
N GLY A 471 -6.96 51.43 6.17
CA GLY A 471 -6.15 51.91 7.29
C GLY A 471 -6.21 51.01 8.53
N VAL A 472 -5.89 49.72 8.39
CA VAL A 472 -5.66 48.80 9.53
C VAL A 472 -4.41 49.19 10.34
N SER A 473 -4.23 48.58 11.50
CA SER A 473 -3.04 48.78 12.34
C SER A 473 -1.74 48.47 11.57
N PRO A 474 -0.60 49.10 11.90
CA PRO A 474 0.68 48.79 11.27
C PRO A 474 1.06 47.31 11.33
N ARG A 475 0.71 46.63 12.44
CA ARG A 475 1.00 45.21 12.65
C ARG A 475 0.17 44.31 11.74
N VAL A 476 -1.13 44.58 11.60
CA VAL A 476 -1.99 43.86 10.64
C VAL A 476 -1.54 44.14 9.21
N LYS A 477 -1.22 45.39 8.89
CA LYS A 477 -0.72 45.79 7.57
C LYS A 477 0.52 44.99 7.17
N GLU A 478 1.54 44.93 8.03
CA GLU A 478 2.78 44.20 7.76
C GLU A 478 2.52 42.71 7.49
N ALA A 479 1.67 42.06 8.30
CA ALA A 479 1.35 40.65 8.14
C ALA A 479 0.58 40.38 6.83
N LEU A 480 -0.33 41.28 6.44
CA LEU A 480 -1.06 41.18 5.17
C LEU A 480 -0.11 41.38 3.97
N GLU A 481 0.78 42.39 4.02
CA GLU A 481 1.76 42.66 2.97
C GLU A 481 2.71 41.47 2.78
N GLU A 482 3.27 40.92 3.86
CA GLU A 482 4.14 39.75 3.81
C GLU A 482 3.43 38.53 3.19
N TRP A 483 2.17 38.29 3.58
CA TRP A 483 1.37 37.20 3.00
C TRP A 483 1.08 37.43 1.51
N ILE A 484 0.77 38.66 1.10
CA ILE A 484 0.51 39.04 -0.30
C ILE A 484 1.77 38.84 -1.16
N GLU A 485 2.94 39.26 -0.68
CA GLU A 485 4.24 39.08 -1.36
C GLU A 485 4.63 37.60 -1.49
N GLY A 486 4.22 36.79 -0.51
CA GLY A 486 4.47 35.36 -0.45
C GLY A 486 3.33 34.48 -0.98
N PHE A 487 2.31 35.06 -1.62
CA PHE A 487 1.04 34.40 -1.94
C PHE A 487 1.20 33.13 -2.77
N ASP A 488 2.09 33.11 -3.77
CA ASP A 488 2.34 31.95 -4.64
C ASP A 488 3.64 31.22 -4.31
N LYS A 489 4.30 31.56 -3.20
CA LYS A 489 5.55 30.92 -2.77
C LYS A 489 5.24 29.78 -1.81
N ALA A 490 5.63 28.56 -2.17
CA ALA A 490 5.49 27.39 -1.30
C ALA A 490 6.45 27.43 -0.09
N GLU A 491 7.68 27.90 -0.27
CA GLU A 491 8.66 28.01 0.83
C GLU A 491 8.23 29.07 1.84
N GLY A 492 8.28 28.72 3.13
CA GLY A 492 7.83 29.58 4.25
C GLY A 492 6.32 29.85 4.29
N THR A 493 5.50 29.18 3.46
CA THR A 493 4.06 29.49 3.39
C THR A 493 3.32 29.26 4.70
N ARG A 494 3.76 28.28 5.51
CA ARG A 494 3.18 27.95 6.80
C ARG A 494 3.49 29.04 7.82
N GLU A 495 4.76 29.44 7.91
CA GLU A 495 5.21 30.52 8.79
C GLU A 495 4.45 31.82 8.53
N ARG A 496 4.28 32.20 7.25
CA ARG A 496 3.47 33.37 6.87
C ARG A 496 2.00 33.23 7.24
N ALA A 497 1.41 32.06 6.98
CA ALA A 497 0.01 31.79 7.31
C ALA A 497 -0.24 31.83 8.83
N ASP A 498 0.65 31.22 9.61
CA ASP A 498 0.56 31.19 11.08
C ASP A 498 0.76 32.60 11.66
N LYS A 499 1.72 33.38 11.14
CA LYS A 499 1.92 34.80 11.52
C LYS A 499 0.66 35.62 11.25
N LEU A 500 0.10 35.55 10.04
CA LEU A 500 -1.12 36.29 9.68
C LEU A 500 -2.31 35.87 10.54
N THR A 501 -2.49 34.55 10.75
CA THR A 501 -3.56 34.01 11.58
C THR A 501 -3.50 34.58 13.00
N LYS A 502 -2.32 34.53 13.62
CA LYS A 502 -2.11 35.03 14.99
C LYS A 502 -2.38 36.54 15.10
N VAL A 503 -1.87 37.34 14.15
CA VAL A 503 -2.08 38.79 14.15
C VAL A 503 -3.56 39.14 14.02
N LEU A 504 -4.28 38.46 13.12
CA LEU A 504 -5.72 38.68 12.95
C LEU A 504 -6.52 38.19 14.16
N GLU A 505 -6.16 37.06 14.78
CA GLU A 505 -6.81 36.58 16.00
C GLU A 505 -6.77 37.61 17.12
N GLU A 506 -5.62 38.27 17.29
CA GLU A 506 -5.41 39.26 18.35
C GLU A 506 -6.05 40.63 18.04
N GLU A 507 -6.16 41.03 16.76
CA GLU A 507 -6.49 42.42 16.38
C GLU A 507 -7.77 42.59 15.53
N LYS A 508 -8.42 41.51 15.08
CA LYS A 508 -9.64 41.63 14.23
C LYS A 508 -10.79 42.35 14.92
N GLY A 509 -10.93 42.21 16.26
CA GLY A 509 -12.06 42.74 17.02
C GLY A 509 -13.41 42.46 16.34
N ASP A 510 -14.27 43.49 16.28
CA ASP A 510 -15.56 43.46 15.58
C ASP A 510 -15.46 43.93 14.11
N ASN A 511 -14.25 44.09 13.56
CA ASN A 511 -14.08 44.51 12.17
C ASN A 511 -14.52 43.38 11.23
N GLU A 512 -15.65 43.56 10.55
CA GLU A 512 -16.23 42.55 9.66
C GLU A 512 -15.26 42.08 8.56
N LEU A 513 -14.46 43.00 8.00
CA LEU A 513 -13.51 42.68 6.94
C LEU A 513 -12.37 41.80 7.47
N LEU A 514 -11.81 42.12 8.63
CA LEU A 514 -10.76 41.32 9.26
C LEU A 514 -11.28 39.96 9.73
N ASN A 515 -12.50 39.90 10.27
CA ASN A 515 -13.17 38.64 10.61
C ASN A 515 -13.36 37.77 9.36
N THR A 516 -13.84 38.36 8.25
CA THR A 516 -13.99 37.63 6.98
C THR A 516 -12.67 37.05 6.47
N ILE A 517 -11.56 37.80 6.60
CA ILE A 517 -10.23 37.30 6.23
C ILE A 517 -9.81 36.15 7.16
N TYR A 518 -9.97 36.32 8.48
CA TYR A 518 -9.61 35.33 9.51
C TYR A 518 -10.42 34.03 9.42
N ASP A 519 -11.70 34.11 9.09
CA ASP A 519 -12.58 32.94 8.95
C ASP A 519 -12.14 32.04 7.77
N ASN A 520 -11.36 32.58 6.84
CA ASN A 520 -10.79 31.86 5.71
C ASN A 520 -9.30 31.51 5.89
N ARG A 521 -8.78 31.55 7.13
CA ARG A 521 -7.35 31.31 7.45
C ARG A 521 -6.78 29.99 6.93
N ASP A 522 -7.62 28.96 6.77
CA ASP A 522 -7.20 27.68 6.18
C ASP A 522 -6.68 27.85 4.74
N TYR A 523 -7.01 28.95 4.06
CA TYR A 523 -6.57 29.25 2.70
C TYR A 523 -5.40 30.24 2.63
N PHE A 524 -4.85 30.69 3.76
CA PHE A 524 -3.63 31.50 3.74
C PHE A 524 -2.45 30.71 3.16
N ILE A 525 -2.43 29.39 3.36
CA ILE A 525 -1.36 28.55 2.83
C ILE A 525 -1.48 28.33 1.30
N LYS A 526 -0.33 28.28 0.59
CA LYS A 526 -0.28 27.77 -0.79
C LYS A 526 -0.44 26.25 -0.78
N ARG A 527 -1.64 25.77 -1.11
CA ARG A 527 -1.94 24.33 -1.21
C ARG A 527 -1.10 23.67 -2.31
N SER A 528 -0.74 22.39 -2.09
CA SER A 528 -0.10 21.53 -3.10
C SER A 528 -1.16 20.59 -3.66
N HIS A 529 -1.56 20.79 -4.92
CA HIS A 529 -2.61 19.99 -5.56
C HIS A 529 -2.00 18.76 -6.25
N TRP A 530 -2.45 17.58 -5.87
CA TRP A 530 -1.97 16.30 -6.38
C TRP A 530 -3.11 15.45 -6.94
N ILE A 531 -2.89 14.90 -8.13
CA ILE A 531 -3.79 13.98 -8.82
C ILE A 531 -3.10 12.62 -8.88
N PHE A 532 -3.62 11.65 -8.15
CA PHE A 532 -3.10 10.30 -8.04
C PHE A 532 -3.93 9.33 -8.88
N GLY A 533 -3.29 8.42 -9.61
CA GLY A 533 -4.03 7.36 -10.30
C GLY A 533 -3.12 6.34 -10.97
N GLY A 534 -3.69 5.17 -11.30
CA GLY A 534 -2.97 4.10 -11.99
C GLY A 534 -2.88 4.31 -13.51
N ASP A 535 -2.15 3.43 -14.18
CA ASP A 535 -2.01 3.49 -15.64
C ASP A 535 -3.34 3.32 -16.40
N GLY A 536 -4.29 2.56 -15.86
CA GLY A 536 -5.60 2.40 -16.49
C GLY A 536 -6.43 3.68 -16.59
N TRP A 537 -6.28 4.57 -15.60
CA TRP A 537 -6.86 5.90 -15.67
C TRP A 537 -6.10 6.75 -16.69
N ALA A 538 -4.81 6.98 -16.45
CA ALA A 538 -4.02 7.98 -17.18
C ALA A 538 -3.82 7.65 -18.67
N TYR A 539 -3.73 6.37 -19.04
CA TYR A 539 -3.49 5.97 -20.42
C TYR A 539 -4.77 5.64 -21.18
N TYR A 540 -5.87 5.37 -20.48
CA TYR A 540 -7.12 4.87 -21.04
C TYR A 540 -8.30 5.81 -20.74
N ILE A 541 -9.04 5.56 -19.67
CA ILE A 541 -10.39 6.10 -19.50
C ILE A 541 -10.38 7.59 -19.17
N GLY A 542 -9.43 8.05 -18.35
CA GLY A 542 -9.27 9.45 -17.97
C GLY A 542 -8.21 10.18 -18.77
N TYR A 543 -7.70 9.61 -19.87
CA TYR A 543 -6.64 10.26 -20.66
C TYR A 543 -7.11 11.58 -21.28
N GLY A 544 -8.35 11.67 -21.76
CA GLY A 544 -8.87 12.91 -22.35
C GLY A 544 -8.92 14.05 -21.33
N GLY A 545 -9.40 13.75 -20.11
CA GLY A 545 -9.38 14.68 -18.99
C GLY A 545 -7.97 15.07 -18.56
N LEU A 546 -7.07 14.08 -18.41
CA LEU A 546 -5.68 14.32 -18.06
C LEU A 546 -4.97 15.22 -19.08
N ASP A 547 -5.14 14.94 -20.37
CA ASP A 547 -4.58 15.76 -21.45
C ASP A 547 -5.08 17.21 -21.37
N HIS A 548 -6.39 17.42 -21.19
CA HIS A 548 -6.98 18.74 -21.05
C HIS A 548 -6.47 19.51 -19.82
N VAL A 549 -6.36 18.84 -18.67
CA VAL A 549 -5.89 19.47 -17.43
C VAL A 549 -4.40 19.82 -17.52
N LEU A 550 -3.56 18.96 -18.12
CA LEU A 550 -2.16 19.30 -18.39
C LEU A 550 -2.04 20.46 -19.39
N ALA A 551 -2.91 20.55 -20.39
CA ALA A 551 -2.93 21.65 -21.35
C ALA A 551 -3.39 23.00 -20.76
N SER A 552 -4.02 23.00 -19.59
CA SER A 552 -4.51 24.24 -18.95
C SER A 552 -3.40 25.21 -18.53
N GLY A 553 -2.18 24.69 -18.30
CA GLY A 553 -1.06 25.48 -17.79
C GLY A 553 -1.11 25.79 -16.29
N GLU A 554 -2.08 25.22 -15.55
CA GLU A 554 -2.30 25.51 -14.13
C GLU A 554 -1.40 24.65 -13.21
N ASP A 555 -1.08 25.19 -12.03
CA ASP A 555 -0.12 24.60 -11.04
C ASP A 555 -0.70 23.38 -10.32
N ILE A 556 -0.59 22.22 -10.98
CA ILE A 556 -1.11 20.92 -10.53
C ILE A 556 -0.11 19.81 -10.79
N ASN A 557 0.01 18.89 -9.84
CA ASN A 557 0.91 17.75 -9.90
C ASN A 557 0.14 16.45 -10.15
N VAL A 558 0.53 15.70 -11.17
CA VAL A 558 -0.04 14.38 -11.48
C VAL A 558 1.00 13.31 -11.19
N LEU A 559 0.62 12.29 -10.41
CA LEU A 559 1.43 11.09 -10.17
C LEU A 559 0.70 9.86 -10.69
N VAL A 560 1.25 9.27 -11.74
CA VAL A 560 0.78 8.03 -12.35
C VAL A 560 1.55 6.85 -11.78
N PHE A 561 0.85 5.96 -11.08
CA PHE A 561 1.38 4.67 -10.63
C PHE A 561 1.29 3.66 -11.78
N ASP A 562 2.35 3.57 -12.58
CA ASP A 562 2.36 2.75 -13.78
C ASP A 562 2.71 1.29 -13.44
N THR A 563 1.64 0.50 -13.26
CA THR A 563 1.72 -0.95 -13.09
C THR A 563 1.60 -1.69 -14.41
N GLU A 564 1.39 -0.99 -15.53
CA GLU A 564 1.24 -1.52 -16.87
C GLU A 564 0.08 -2.51 -17.07
N VAL A 565 -0.85 -2.59 -16.12
CA VAL A 565 -2.08 -3.40 -16.16
C VAL A 565 -3.13 -2.79 -15.23
N TYR A 566 -4.40 -3.16 -15.40
CA TYR A 566 -5.44 -2.79 -14.44
C TYR A 566 -5.32 -3.69 -13.21
N SER A 567 -4.38 -3.37 -12.33
CA SER A 567 -4.01 -4.19 -11.17
C SER A 567 -5.18 -4.45 -10.21
N ASN A 568 -6.13 -3.51 -10.08
CA ASN A 568 -7.23 -3.67 -9.14
C ASN A 568 -8.23 -4.75 -9.53
N THR A 569 -8.57 -4.80 -10.81
CA THR A 569 -9.65 -5.62 -11.36
C THR A 569 -9.18 -6.99 -11.83
N GLY A 570 -7.95 -7.39 -11.52
CA GLY A 570 -7.40 -8.72 -11.84
C GLY A 570 -6.26 -8.73 -12.86
N GLY A 571 -5.82 -7.57 -13.36
CA GLY A 571 -4.69 -7.48 -14.29
C GLY A 571 -5.10 -7.52 -15.76
N GLN A 572 -6.11 -6.72 -16.14
CA GLN A 572 -6.49 -6.50 -17.53
C GLN A 572 -5.44 -5.69 -18.27
N SER A 573 -5.35 -5.90 -19.58
CA SER A 573 -4.51 -5.12 -20.46
C SER A 573 -4.92 -3.64 -20.48
N SER A 574 -3.93 -2.76 -20.46
CA SER A 574 -4.03 -1.31 -20.64
C SER A 574 -3.18 -0.85 -21.83
N LYS A 575 -3.19 0.46 -22.11
CA LYS A 575 -2.39 1.07 -23.18
C LYS A 575 -0.96 1.23 -22.69
N ALA A 576 -0.77 1.18 -21.36
CA ALA A 576 0.52 1.09 -20.71
C ALA A 576 1.09 -0.33 -20.71
N THR A 577 0.27 -1.38 -20.94
CA THR A 577 0.77 -2.75 -21.13
C THR A 577 1.74 -2.79 -22.34
N PRO A 578 2.95 -3.31 -22.17
CA PRO A 578 3.95 -3.37 -23.23
C PRO A 578 3.74 -4.58 -24.16
N THR A 579 4.47 -4.59 -25.27
CA THR A 579 4.55 -5.73 -26.19
C THR A 579 4.95 -6.99 -25.41
N ALA A 580 4.41 -8.15 -25.81
CA ALA A 580 4.67 -9.49 -25.26
C ALA A 580 4.11 -9.79 -23.86
N ALA A 581 3.62 -8.79 -23.11
CA ALA A 581 3.04 -9.06 -21.81
C ALA A 581 1.68 -9.76 -21.95
N ILE A 582 1.49 -10.85 -21.20
CA ILE A 582 0.18 -11.48 -21.00
C ILE A 582 -0.58 -10.74 -19.91
N ALA A 583 -1.85 -10.47 -20.21
CA ALA A 583 -2.85 -9.89 -19.33
C ALA A 583 -4.23 -10.39 -19.75
N GLU A 584 -5.27 -10.15 -18.94
CA GLU A 584 -6.64 -10.35 -19.42
C GLU A 584 -6.92 -9.45 -20.63
N PHE A 585 -7.63 -9.98 -21.64
CA PHE A 585 -7.79 -9.39 -22.99
C PHE A 585 -6.50 -9.30 -23.84
N ALA A 586 -5.38 -9.87 -23.37
CA ALA A 586 -4.12 -10.01 -24.10
C ALA A 586 -3.47 -11.38 -23.79
N SER A 587 -4.26 -12.46 -23.84
CA SER A 587 -3.87 -13.80 -23.38
C SER A 587 -2.73 -14.44 -24.19
N SER A 588 -2.56 -14.03 -25.45
CA SER A 588 -1.48 -14.44 -26.36
C SER A 588 -0.32 -13.44 -26.40
N GLY A 589 -0.22 -12.56 -25.40
CA GLY A 589 0.74 -11.46 -25.38
C GLY A 589 0.25 -10.26 -26.20
N LYS A 590 0.39 -9.06 -25.63
CA LYS A 590 0.02 -7.84 -26.34
C LYS A 590 0.94 -7.59 -27.54
N THR A 591 0.35 -7.30 -28.70
CA THR A 591 1.09 -7.13 -29.97
C THR A 591 1.53 -5.68 -30.21
N THR A 592 0.78 -4.72 -29.69
CA THR A 592 1.08 -3.28 -29.82
C THR A 592 2.03 -2.81 -28.73
N ARG A 593 2.92 -1.87 -29.08
CA ARG A 593 3.83 -1.26 -28.11
C ARG A 593 3.08 -0.47 -27.03
N LYS A 594 3.77 -0.21 -25.92
CA LYS A 594 3.31 0.68 -24.85
C LYS A 594 3.04 2.09 -25.43
N LYS A 595 1.88 2.69 -25.10
CA LYS A 595 1.60 4.10 -25.38
C LYS A 595 2.61 4.97 -24.63
N ASP A 596 3.21 5.94 -25.31
CA ASP A 596 4.22 6.82 -24.71
C ASP A 596 3.56 8.10 -24.18
N LEU A 597 2.96 8.01 -22.99
CA LEU A 597 2.24 9.13 -22.37
C LEU A 597 3.16 10.32 -22.10
N GLY A 598 4.38 10.05 -21.63
CA GLY A 598 5.33 11.10 -21.32
C GLY A 598 5.77 11.87 -22.56
N LEU A 599 6.05 11.19 -23.68
CA LEU A 599 6.35 11.85 -24.95
C LEU A 599 5.19 12.70 -25.47
N MET A 600 3.94 12.23 -25.29
CA MET A 600 2.75 13.00 -25.66
C MET A 600 2.63 14.28 -24.82
N ALA A 601 2.78 14.19 -23.50
CA ALA A 601 2.72 15.35 -22.62
C ALA A 601 3.86 16.36 -22.87
N MET A 602 5.06 15.89 -23.20
CA MET A 602 6.20 16.76 -23.55
C MET A 602 5.93 17.60 -24.82
N SER A 603 5.00 17.20 -25.69
CA SER A 603 4.70 17.94 -26.93
C SER A 603 4.07 19.32 -26.68
N TYR A 604 3.51 19.57 -25.50
CA TYR A 604 3.01 20.89 -25.11
C TYR A 604 4.13 21.92 -24.90
N GLY A 605 5.34 21.48 -24.54
CA GLY A 605 6.47 22.37 -24.26
C GLY A 605 6.48 22.97 -22.86
N TYR A 606 5.30 23.25 -22.27
CA TYR A 606 5.12 23.88 -20.95
C TYR A 606 4.65 22.93 -19.84
N VAL A 607 4.66 21.62 -20.06
CA VAL A 607 4.33 20.63 -19.02
C VAL A 607 5.63 20.05 -18.48
N TYR A 608 5.85 20.08 -17.17
CA TYR A 608 6.96 19.34 -16.57
C TYR A 608 6.65 17.84 -16.65
N VAL A 609 7.56 17.03 -17.18
CA VAL A 609 7.34 15.58 -17.31
C VAL A 609 8.53 14.80 -16.77
N ALA A 610 8.30 13.84 -15.89
CA ALA A 610 9.34 12.95 -15.40
C ALA A 610 8.91 11.49 -15.44
N GLN A 611 9.84 10.61 -15.81
CA GLN A 611 9.70 9.17 -15.69
C GLN A 611 10.68 8.67 -14.61
N VAL A 612 10.15 8.01 -13.58
CA VAL A 612 10.90 7.65 -12.37
C VAL A 612 10.80 6.16 -12.07
N ALA A 613 11.82 5.61 -11.40
CA ALA A 613 11.79 4.28 -10.81
C ALA A 613 12.62 4.28 -9.51
N MET A 614 11.93 4.29 -8.36
CA MET A 614 12.53 4.41 -7.03
C MET A 614 13.65 3.40 -6.77
N GLY A 615 13.45 2.16 -7.22
CA GLY A 615 14.42 1.10 -7.02
C GLY A 615 15.69 1.26 -7.88
N ALA A 616 15.59 1.94 -9.02
CA ALA A 616 16.71 2.24 -9.89
C ALA A 616 17.52 3.43 -9.36
N ASP A 617 16.86 4.54 -9.04
CA ASP A 617 17.50 5.73 -8.50
C ASP A 617 16.57 6.53 -7.57
N MET A 618 16.85 6.43 -6.27
CA MET A 618 16.11 7.15 -5.21
C MET A 618 16.35 8.66 -5.27
N ASN A 619 17.55 9.11 -5.66
CA ASN A 619 17.87 10.54 -5.75
C ASN A 619 17.16 11.17 -6.94
N GLN A 620 17.15 10.49 -8.10
CA GLN A 620 16.42 10.94 -9.28
C GLN A 620 14.91 11.03 -8.99
N THR A 621 14.35 10.03 -8.29
CA THR A 621 12.94 10.03 -7.88
C THR A 621 12.63 11.22 -6.98
N LEU A 622 13.44 11.47 -5.94
CA LEU A 622 13.27 12.60 -5.04
C LEU A 622 13.37 13.94 -5.79
N LYS A 623 14.37 14.07 -6.67
CA LYS A 623 14.61 15.27 -7.47
C LYS A 623 13.44 15.58 -8.39
N ALA A 624 12.93 14.58 -9.12
CA ALA A 624 11.79 14.73 -10.02
C ALA A 624 10.53 15.18 -9.28
N ILE A 625 10.23 14.58 -8.12
CA ILE A 625 9.08 14.96 -7.29
C ILE A 625 9.22 16.40 -6.77
N MET A 626 10.41 16.80 -6.34
CA MET A 626 10.65 18.16 -5.87
C MET A 626 10.58 19.21 -6.98
N GLU A 627 11.17 18.92 -8.14
CA GLU A 627 11.12 19.82 -9.30
C GLU A 627 9.68 19.99 -9.79
N ALA A 628 8.93 18.89 -9.93
CA ALA A 628 7.52 18.88 -10.31
C ALA A 628 6.67 19.78 -9.39
N GLU A 629 6.77 19.62 -8.06
CA GLU A 629 5.96 20.41 -7.12
C GLU A 629 6.36 21.88 -7.09
N SER A 630 7.63 22.19 -7.38
CA SER A 630 8.12 23.57 -7.43
C SER A 630 7.83 24.27 -8.76
N TYR A 631 7.49 23.51 -9.81
CA TYR A 631 7.21 24.03 -11.13
C TYR A 631 5.89 24.82 -11.10
N PRO A 632 5.87 26.11 -11.46
CA PRO A 632 4.65 26.92 -11.43
C PRO A 632 3.80 26.64 -12.67
N GLY A 633 3.27 25.41 -12.76
CA GLY A 633 2.52 24.91 -13.89
C GLY A 633 2.22 23.40 -13.79
N PRO A 634 1.74 22.78 -14.87
CA PRO A 634 1.31 21.40 -14.85
C PRO A 634 2.52 20.46 -14.83
N SER A 635 2.46 19.46 -13.95
CA SER A 635 3.52 18.47 -13.75
C SER A 635 2.96 17.06 -13.89
N LEU A 636 3.66 16.20 -14.63
CA LEU A 636 3.35 14.78 -14.81
C LEU A 636 4.53 13.90 -14.40
N ILE A 637 4.33 13.06 -13.40
CA ILE A 637 5.30 12.06 -12.96
C ILE A 637 4.74 10.67 -13.27
N ILE A 638 5.49 9.87 -14.03
CA ILE A 638 5.15 8.49 -14.36
C ILE A 638 6.11 7.56 -13.61
N ALA A 639 5.60 6.87 -12.59
CA ALA A 639 6.39 6.03 -11.71
C ALA A 639 6.22 4.55 -12.06
N TYR A 640 7.33 3.83 -12.27
CA TYR A 640 7.28 2.38 -12.43
C TYR A 640 6.91 1.69 -11.10
N CYS A 641 5.80 0.95 -11.11
CA CYS A 641 5.24 0.31 -9.92
C CYS A 641 5.17 -1.23 -10.09
N PRO A 642 6.20 -1.97 -9.64
CA PRO A 642 6.17 -3.43 -9.59
C PRO A 642 4.91 -3.95 -8.88
N CYS A 643 4.24 -4.94 -9.48
CA CYS A 643 2.94 -5.43 -9.02
C CYS A 643 2.91 -6.97 -8.91
N VAL A 644 2.05 -7.49 -8.04
CA VAL A 644 1.78 -8.94 -7.95
C VAL A 644 1.29 -9.52 -9.28
N ASN A 645 0.58 -8.73 -10.09
CA ASN A 645 0.12 -9.15 -11.42
C ASN A 645 1.25 -9.35 -12.44
N HIS A 646 2.44 -8.80 -12.18
CA HIS A 646 3.63 -9.11 -13.00
C HIS A 646 4.11 -10.54 -12.76
N GLY A 647 3.82 -11.09 -11.57
CA GLY A 647 4.32 -12.38 -11.14
C GLY A 647 5.84 -12.40 -11.10
N ILE A 648 6.45 -11.45 -10.37
CA ILE A 648 7.90 -11.36 -10.19
C ILE A 648 8.39 -12.65 -9.54
N LYS A 649 9.20 -13.44 -10.25
CA LYS A 649 9.64 -14.78 -9.78
C LYS A 649 10.44 -14.70 -8.49
N ALA A 650 11.22 -13.63 -8.31
CA ALA A 650 11.99 -13.37 -7.10
C ALA A 650 11.15 -12.90 -5.89
N GLY A 651 9.84 -12.71 -6.09
CA GLY A 651 8.89 -12.27 -5.07
C GLY A 651 8.82 -10.75 -4.87
N MET A 652 7.73 -10.26 -4.27
CA MET A 652 7.50 -8.83 -4.04
C MET A 652 8.46 -8.19 -3.03
N GLY A 653 9.17 -8.99 -2.22
CA GLY A 653 10.29 -8.48 -1.42
C GLY A 653 11.48 -7.97 -2.22
N LYS A 654 11.47 -8.23 -3.54
CA LYS A 654 12.45 -7.76 -4.52
C LYS A 654 11.88 -6.68 -5.45
N SER A 655 10.70 -6.11 -5.18
CA SER A 655 10.10 -5.06 -6.03
C SER A 655 11.07 -3.93 -6.39
N GLN A 656 11.82 -3.40 -5.42
CA GLN A 656 12.81 -2.34 -5.67
C GLN A 656 13.96 -2.82 -6.58
N ILE A 657 14.41 -4.06 -6.38
CA ILE A 657 15.44 -4.66 -7.24
C ILE A 657 14.89 -4.90 -8.66
N GLN A 658 13.62 -5.29 -8.78
CA GLN A 658 12.97 -5.46 -10.07
C GLN A 658 12.84 -4.12 -10.82
N ALA A 659 12.47 -3.04 -10.14
CA ALA A 659 12.46 -1.70 -10.72
C ALA A 659 13.86 -1.26 -11.18
N LYS A 660 14.90 -1.60 -10.41
CA LYS A 660 16.30 -1.39 -10.84
C LYS A 660 16.64 -2.17 -12.10
N ASN A 661 16.31 -3.46 -12.12
CA ASN A 661 16.57 -4.34 -13.26
C ASN A 661 15.83 -3.85 -14.52
N ALA A 662 14.62 -3.33 -14.39
CA ALA A 662 13.86 -2.77 -15.50
C ALA A 662 14.61 -1.60 -16.18
N VAL A 663 15.23 -0.71 -15.39
CA VAL A 663 16.02 0.40 -15.95
C VAL A 663 17.34 -0.10 -16.52
N GLU A 664 18.06 -0.95 -15.80
CA GLU A 664 19.34 -1.49 -16.26
C GLU A 664 19.21 -2.36 -17.52
N ALA A 665 18.04 -2.95 -17.76
CA ALA A 665 17.73 -3.71 -18.97
C ALA A 665 17.20 -2.85 -20.13
N GLY A 666 17.02 -1.54 -19.95
CA GLY A 666 16.45 -0.65 -20.97
C GLY A 666 14.94 -0.79 -21.17
N TYR A 667 14.26 -1.57 -20.32
CA TYR A 667 12.82 -1.74 -20.34
C TYR A 667 12.08 -0.46 -19.90
N TRP A 668 12.62 0.21 -18.90
CA TRP A 668 12.15 1.51 -18.40
C TRP A 668 13.26 2.54 -18.50
N THR A 669 12.95 3.77 -18.87
CA THR A 669 13.94 4.85 -19.02
C THR A 669 13.69 5.92 -17.97
N LEU A 670 14.74 6.53 -17.42
CA LEU A 670 14.60 7.63 -16.47
C LEU A 670 14.92 8.93 -17.18
N TYR A 671 14.00 9.89 -17.13
CA TYR A 671 14.20 11.21 -17.71
C TYR A 671 13.39 12.26 -16.96
N ARG A 672 13.76 13.53 -17.17
CA ARG A 672 13.02 14.71 -16.75
C ARG A 672 12.99 15.71 -17.92
N TYR A 673 11.84 16.29 -18.16
CA TYR A 673 11.62 17.41 -19.06
C TYR A 673 11.20 18.60 -18.21
N ASN A 674 12.06 19.61 -18.11
CA ASN A 674 11.81 20.80 -17.30
C ASN A 674 11.73 22.05 -18.20
N PRO A 675 10.52 22.58 -18.45
CA PRO A 675 10.31 23.78 -19.26
C PRO A 675 11.09 25.02 -18.80
N GLN A 676 11.46 25.11 -17.51
CA GLN A 676 12.21 26.26 -17.01
C GLN A 676 13.62 26.34 -17.58
N LEU A 677 14.21 25.22 -18.00
CA LEU A 677 15.55 25.20 -18.58
C LEU A 677 15.62 25.91 -19.94
N GLU A 678 14.52 25.94 -20.71
CA GLU A 678 14.47 26.70 -21.96
C GLU A 678 14.65 28.20 -21.72
N LYS A 679 14.11 28.72 -20.62
CA LYS A 679 14.29 30.12 -20.21
C LYS A 679 15.75 30.44 -19.87
N GLU A 680 16.55 29.43 -19.56
CA GLU A 680 17.99 29.52 -19.31
C GLU A 680 18.82 29.22 -20.58
N GLY A 681 18.19 29.03 -21.74
CA GLY A 681 18.85 28.64 -22.99
C GLY A 681 19.39 27.20 -22.98
N LYS A 682 18.92 26.35 -22.06
CA LYS A 682 19.33 24.95 -21.93
C LYS A 682 18.28 24.02 -22.54
N ASN A 683 18.70 22.80 -22.87
CA ASN A 683 17.78 21.75 -23.30
C ASN A 683 16.88 21.33 -22.11
N PRO A 684 15.54 21.40 -22.25
CA PRO A 684 14.61 20.99 -21.20
C PRO A 684 14.65 19.50 -20.92
N PHE A 685 15.03 18.68 -21.89
CA PHE A 685 15.05 17.23 -21.77
C PHE A 685 16.39 16.73 -21.21
N ILE A 686 16.32 16.07 -20.06
CA ILE A 686 17.45 15.43 -19.38
C ILE A 686 17.18 13.93 -19.32
N LEU A 687 18.04 13.14 -19.98
CA LEU A 687 18.06 11.70 -19.85
C LEU A 687 18.90 11.31 -18.63
N ASP A 688 18.25 10.83 -17.56
CA ASP A 688 18.91 10.50 -16.29
C ASP A 688 19.42 9.05 -16.26
N SER A 689 18.77 8.11 -16.95
CA SER A 689 19.23 6.72 -17.04
C SER A 689 20.38 6.58 -18.05
N LYS A 690 21.36 5.76 -17.69
CA LYS A 690 22.48 5.41 -18.58
C LYS A 690 22.05 4.40 -19.66
N GLU A 691 22.98 4.10 -20.56
CA GLU A 691 22.81 3.01 -21.52
C GLU A 691 22.52 1.68 -20.80
N PRO A 692 21.58 0.86 -21.32
CA PRO A 692 21.27 -0.45 -20.73
C PRO A 692 22.49 -1.35 -20.62
N THR A 693 22.62 -2.06 -19.51
CA THR A 693 23.74 -2.97 -19.22
C THR A 693 23.31 -4.43 -18.97
N LYS A 694 22.01 -4.67 -18.81
CA LYS A 694 21.43 -6.01 -18.59
C LYS A 694 20.68 -6.51 -19.83
N SER A 695 20.58 -7.83 -19.94
CA SER A 695 19.78 -8.49 -20.96
C SER A 695 18.29 -8.14 -20.82
N PHE A 696 17.71 -7.60 -21.89
CA PHE A 696 16.28 -7.30 -21.97
C PHE A 696 15.44 -8.57 -21.84
N ARG A 697 15.85 -9.64 -22.54
CA ARG A 697 15.17 -10.94 -22.50
C ARG A 697 15.15 -11.55 -21.09
N ASP A 698 16.26 -11.49 -20.37
CA ASP A 698 16.34 -12.05 -19.02
C ASP A 698 15.43 -11.28 -18.05
N PHE A 699 15.32 -9.96 -18.23
CA PHE A 699 14.35 -9.16 -17.50
C PHE A 699 12.91 -9.62 -17.79
N LEU A 700 12.53 -9.80 -19.06
CA LEU A 700 11.19 -10.31 -19.38
C LEU A 700 10.93 -11.66 -18.71
N LEU A 701 11.85 -12.61 -18.88
CA LEU A 701 11.71 -13.97 -18.34
C LEU A 701 11.77 -14.05 -16.80
N SER A 702 12.17 -12.96 -16.12
CA SER A 702 12.11 -12.84 -14.66
C SER A 702 10.67 -12.66 -14.12
N GLU A 703 9.71 -12.37 -15.01
CA GLU A 703 8.30 -12.14 -14.68
C GLU A 703 7.38 -13.17 -15.35
N VAL A 704 6.41 -13.69 -14.58
CA VAL A 704 5.46 -14.70 -15.09
C VAL A 704 4.60 -14.16 -16.23
N ARG A 705 4.28 -12.85 -16.26
CA ARG A 705 3.50 -12.24 -17.35
C ARG A 705 4.18 -12.34 -18.72
N TYR A 706 5.48 -12.61 -18.80
CA TYR A 706 6.17 -12.93 -20.06
C TYR A 706 6.56 -14.39 -20.15
N ALA A 707 7.06 -14.99 -19.06
CA ALA A 707 7.47 -16.40 -19.08
C ALA A 707 6.30 -17.35 -19.42
N SER A 708 5.07 -17.00 -19.03
CA SER A 708 3.89 -17.79 -19.40
C SER A 708 3.57 -17.74 -20.89
N LEU A 709 3.95 -16.67 -21.60
CA LEU A 709 3.82 -16.58 -23.05
C LEU A 709 4.74 -17.60 -23.72
N TYR A 710 6.02 -17.60 -23.32
CA TYR A 710 7.01 -18.56 -23.83
C TYR A 710 6.59 -20.01 -23.61
N ASN A 711 5.98 -20.33 -22.46
CA ASN A 711 5.54 -21.68 -22.15
C ASN A 711 4.31 -22.12 -22.96
N LYS A 712 3.40 -21.21 -23.30
CA LYS A 712 2.15 -21.52 -24.00
C LYS A 712 2.27 -21.41 -25.52
N PHE A 713 3.02 -20.43 -25.99
CA PHE A 713 3.11 -20.00 -27.39
C PHE A 713 4.57 -19.67 -27.74
N PRO A 714 5.48 -20.66 -27.76
CA PRO A 714 6.93 -20.42 -27.82
C PRO A 714 7.38 -19.70 -29.09
N HIS A 715 6.75 -19.98 -30.24
CA HIS A 715 7.08 -19.32 -31.50
C HIS A 715 6.67 -17.85 -31.49
N GLU A 716 5.43 -17.55 -31.09
CA GLU A 716 4.90 -16.19 -30.95
C GLU A 716 5.66 -15.40 -29.88
N ALA A 717 6.06 -16.05 -28.78
CA ALA A 717 6.86 -15.44 -27.73
C ALA A 717 8.19 -14.94 -28.25
N GLU A 718 8.89 -15.73 -29.08
CA GLU A 718 10.19 -15.35 -29.62
C GLU A 718 10.11 -14.09 -30.50
N GLU A 719 9.10 -14.03 -31.36
CA GLU A 719 8.86 -12.86 -32.22
C GLU A 719 8.42 -11.64 -31.41
N LEU A 720 7.54 -11.82 -30.43
CA LEU A 720 7.08 -10.73 -29.57
C LEU A 720 8.17 -10.22 -28.63
N PHE A 721 9.09 -11.06 -28.14
CA PHE A 721 10.23 -10.62 -27.34
C PHE A 721 11.23 -9.79 -28.15
N LYS A 722 11.58 -10.24 -29.37
CA LYS A 722 12.40 -9.43 -30.29
C LYS A 722 11.74 -8.09 -30.59
N LYS A 723 10.42 -8.09 -30.83
CA LYS A 723 9.66 -6.86 -31.05
C LYS A 723 9.67 -5.95 -29.82
N ALA A 724 9.49 -6.49 -28.62
CA ALA A 724 9.50 -5.73 -27.38
C ALA A 724 10.86 -5.06 -27.12
N GLU A 725 11.96 -5.78 -27.39
CA GLU A 725 13.32 -5.25 -27.29
C GLU A 725 13.57 -4.15 -28.33
N ALA A 726 13.13 -4.36 -29.58
CA ALA A 726 13.22 -3.36 -30.64
C ALA A 726 12.40 -2.09 -30.32
N ASP A 727 11.18 -2.24 -29.79
CA ASP A 727 10.33 -1.13 -29.34
C ASP A 727 11.00 -0.34 -28.21
N ALA A 728 11.65 -1.02 -27.27
CA ALA A 728 12.36 -0.38 -26.15
C ALA A 728 13.62 0.36 -26.64
N ARG A 729 14.41 -0.25 -27.52
CA ARG A 729 15.58 0.40 -28.14
C ARG A 729 15.19 1.63 -28.94
N TYR A 730 14.16 1.53 -29.77
CA TYR A 730 13.63 2.67 -30.53
C TYR A 730 13.24 3.85 -29.64
N ARG A 731 12.59 3.57 -28.50
CA ARG A 731 12.22 4.62 -27.53
C ARG A 731 13.46 5.24 -26.89
N TYR A 732 14.42 4.43 -26.46
CA TYR A 732 15.67 4.92 -25.87
C TYR A 732 16.45 5.81 -26.84
N GLU A 733 16.60 5.39 -28.10
CA GLU A 733 17.28 6.16 -29.16
C GLU A 733 16.62 7.53 -29.38
N LYS A 734 15.28 7.58 -29.42
CA LYS A 734 14.55 8.85 -29.50
C LYS A 734 14.82 9.79 -28.33
N TYR A 735 14.83 9.26 -27.10
CA TYR A 735 15.14 10.08 -25.93
C TYR A 735 16.60 10.53 -25.92
N LEU A 736 17.51 9.69 -26.40
CA LEU A 736 18.92 10.05 -26.57
C LEU A 736 19.08 11.18 -27.59
N GLU A 737 18.35 11.14 -28.71
CA GLU A 737 18.31 12.25 -29.68
C GLU A 737 17.77 13.53 -29.04
N MET A 738 16.66 13.45 -28.27
CA MET A 738 16.10 14.61 -27.57
C MET A 738 17.11 15.22 -26.59
N ALA A 739 17.84 14.42 -25.82
CA ALA A 739 18.86 14.88 -24.89
C ALA A 739 20.10 15.50 -25.57
N ARG A 740 20.35 15.16 -26.84
CA ARG A 740 21.47 15.70 -27.64
C ARG A 740 21.14 16.99 -28.39
N ARG A 741 19.87 17.39 -28.48
CA ARG A 741 19.49 18.65 -29.12
C ARG A 741 20.12 19.83 -28.39
N GLU A 742 20.63 20.79 -29.16
CA GLU A 742 21.05 22.09 -28.60
C GLU A 742 19.81 22.83 -28.07
N GLY A 743 19.97 23.57 -26.98
CA GLY A 743 18.87 24.38 -26.44
C GLY A 743 18.46 25.44 -27.46
N SER A 744 17.17 25.50 -27.82
CA SER A 744 16.62 26.57 -28.63
C SER A 744 16.03 27.64 -27.73
N THR A 745 16.46 28.89 -27.87
CA THR A 745 15.73 30.04 -27.32
C THR A 745 14.43 30.19 -28.09
N LEU A 746 13.30 29.84 -27.47
CA LEU A 746 12.01 30.34 -27.92
C LEU A 746 12.08 31.87 -27.82
N VAL A 747 12.01 32.54 -28.98
CA VAL A 747 11.87 34.00 -29.05
C VAL A 747 10.51 34.33 -28.46
N THR A 748 10.47 34.64 -27.16
CA THR A 748 9.29 35.23 -26.55
C THR A 748 9.13 36.63 -27.13
N SER A 749 8.16 36.81 -28.02
CA SER A 749 7.68 38.14 -28.37
C SER A 749 7.17 38.80 -27.09
N GLU A 750 7.88 39.84 -26.62
CA GLU A 750 7.36 40.74 -25.60
C GLU A 750 6.03 41.35 -26.10
N SER A 751 4.96 41.16 -25.34
CA SER A 751 3.77 42.02 -25.36
C SER A 751 3.12 42.05 -23.99
#